data_AF-A0A1Y3BED9-F1
#
_entry.id   AF-A0A1Y3BED9-F1
#
_cell.length_a   1.000
_cell.length_b   1.000
_cell.length_c   1.000
_cell.angle_alpha   90.00
_cell.angle_beta   90.00
_cell.angle_gamma   90.00
#
_symmetry.space_group_name_H-M   'P 1'
#
loop_
_entity.id
_entity.type
_entity.pdbx_description
1 polymer ?
#
loop_
_entity_poly.entity_id
_entity_poly.type
_entity_poly.pdbx_seq_one_letter_code
_entity_poly.pdbx_strand_id
1 'polypeptide(L)'
;EKSLEELNKLVPPTCRCIRERKIETFLARSLVPGDIVTLETGDRVPADLRLVQSIDLSVDESSFTGETEPASKSVEPVQNALTNNGNIVFMGTLVCQGRGKGVVISTGIRSQFGKIFLLMQSEEAPKTPLQKSMDILGKQLSFYSFGIIFLIMFLGWIQGRPLMEMFNIGVSLAVAAIPEGLPIVVTVTLALGVMRMAKQNAVIKRLPTVETLGCVNVICSDKTGTLTKNEMTITSIVTSESFHVELSGIGYDSFVGDIEFKTNTAEWSTKRQLESIRRLLKVGCICNDAQLVNGRLFGQPTEAAILVAARKLEMTDIRQHYERLEEIPFSSAQKIMAVKAIPLSNNFNNDKKEMTLITDDDDCGGDHSFPDNCAKYYVKGALEVLLPNCTKYAFIDKKVPLDKNRMDQFYMEAQDLGRKGLRVLAFAYGPTMNDLTFVGMTGILDPPRKGVRESIEALRSSTVEVKMLTGDAKETACAIGQRLGLCVPEKLPFSGDEIDQLDDESFANIVSRISIFYRVGPSHKLRIVKALQSHGLIVGMTGDGVNDGVALKKADIGIAMGKSGTDVCKEVSDMILVDDDFNTIMLAIEEGKAIFYNIQNFVRFQLSTSIAALSLIAISTLLHIPNPLNAMQILWINIIMDGPPAQSLGVEPVDPDIISQPPRNVRQPMITMDLIYNVLISAIIIILGTLFVFIQEMSDNVVTPRDTTMTFTCFVFFDMFNALSCRSQVC
;
A
#
# COMPACT_ATOMS: atom_id res chain seq x y z
N GLU A 1 21.83 -1.11 2.53
CA GLU A 1 22.74 0.05 2.41
C GLU A 1 22.03 1.26 1.80
N LYS A 2 21.51 1.21 0.56
CA LYS A 2 20.77 2.33 -0.05
C LYS A 2 19.60 2.89 0.77
N SER A 3 18.76 2.03 1.36
CA SER A 3 17.66 2.49 2.24
C SER A 3 18.15 3.29 3.46
N LEU A 4 19.38 3.00 3.94
CA LEU A 4 20.00 3.69 5.06
C LEU A 4 20.52 5.08 4.63
N GLU A 5 20.97 5.23 3.38
CA GLU A 5 21.38 6.51 2.82
C GLU A 5 20.19 7.48 2.70
N GLU A 6 19.03 7.00 2.22
CA GLU A 6 17.82 7.82 2.14
C GLU A 6 17.29 8.25 3.52
N LEU A 7 17.32 7.36 4.51
CA LEU A 7 16.98 7.70 5.90
C LEU A 7 17.90 8.77 6.48
N ASN A 8 19.20 8.73 6.19
CA ASN A 8 20.16 9.72 6.67
C ASN A 8 19.92 11.12 6.06
N LYS A 9 19.32 11.22 4.86
CA LYS A 9 18.96 12.51 4.26
C LYS A 9 17.86 13.25 5.02
N LEU A 10 17.07 12.55 5.85
CA LEU A 10 16.01 13.17 6.66
C LEU A 10 16.57 13.92 7.88
N VAL A 11 17.81 13.63 8.30
CA VAL A 11 18.46 14.29 9.43
C VAL A 11 19.18 15.55 8.93
N PRO A 12 18.91 16.74 9.51
CA PRO A 12 19.56 17.96 9.07
C PRO A 12 21.08 17.89 9.34
N PRO A 13 21.92 18.40 8.42
CA PRO A 13 23.38 18.39 8.60
C PRO A 13 23.85 19.37 9.68
N THR A 14 23.11 20.47 9.88
CA THR A 14 23.42 21.55 10.81
C THR A 14 22.25 21.83 11.75
N CYS A 15 22.55 22.32 12.94
CA CYS A 15 21.55 22.74 13.92
C CYS A 15 21.93 24.09 14.54
N ARG A 16 20.92 24.83 15.02
CA ARG A 16 21.10 26.04 15.84
C ARG A 16 20.89 25.70 17.32
N CYS A 17 21.91 25.91 18.13
CA CYS A 17 21.92 25.57 19.54
C CYS A 17 22.34 26.77 20.38
N ILE A 18 21.83 26.87 21.60
CA ILE A 18 22.23 27.87 22.59
C ILE A 18 23.27 27.23 23.52
N ARG A 19 24.53 27.65 23.41
CA ARG A 19 25.60 27.31 24.35
C ARG A 19 26.18 28.60 24.91
N GLU A 20 26.50 28.64 26.20
CA GLU A 20 27.03 29.84 26.88
C GLU A 20 26.19 31.13 26.63
N ARG A 21 24.86 30.98 26.52
CA ARG A 21 23.90 32.06 26.20
C ARG A 21 24.06 32.70 24.80
N LYS A 22 24.85 32.12 23.90
CA LYS A 22 24.96 32.52 22.49
C LYS A 22 24.33 31.46 21.59
N ILE A 23 23.72 31.91 20.49
CA ILE A 23 23.22 31.02 19.45
C ILE A 23 24.40 30.68 18.55
N GLU A 24 24.73 29.40 18.47
CA GLU A 24 25.78 28.87 17.61
C GLU A 24 25.19 27.87 16.63
N THR A 25 25.67 27.93 15.38
CA THR A 25 25.30 26.98 14.33
C THR A 25 26.48 26.04 14.10
N PHE A 26 26.26 24.74 14.29
CA PHE A 26 27.27 23.71 14.05
C PHE A 26 26.63 22.41 13.54
N LEU A 27 27.45 21.40 13.28
CA LEU A 27 26.99 20.13 12.73
C LEU A 27 26.11 19.36 13.73
N ALA A 28 24.93 18.92 13.30
CA ALA A 28 23.94 18.24 14.15
C ALA A 28 24.50 16.98 14.85
N ARG A 29 25.46 16.30 14.22
CA ARG A 29 26.18 15.14 14.81
C ARG A 29 26.94 15.46 16.11
N SER A 30 27.15 16.73 16.42
CA SER A 30 27.88 17.18 17.62
C SER A 30 26.94 17.56 18.77
N LEU A 31 25.62 17.39 18.59
CA LEU A 31 24.63 17.58 19.65
C LEU A 31 24.76 16.50 20.72
N VAL A 32 24.62 16.91 21.97
CA VAL A 32 24.59 16.01 23.12
C VAL A 32 23.32 16.25 23.96
N PRO A 33 22.84 15.24 24.70
CA PRO A 33 21.75 15.44 25.66
C PRO A 33 22.05 16.60 26.62
N GLY A 34 21.07 17.49 26.81
CA GLY A 34 21.20 18.70 27.62
C GLY A 34 21.43 20.00 26.82
N ASP A 35 21.84 19.91 25.55
CA ASP A 35 21.91 21.08 24.66
C ASP A 35 20.52 21.71 24.45
N ILE A 36 20.45 23.03 24.25
CA ILE A 36 19.20 23.75 23.97
C ILE A 36 19.15 24.11 22.50
N VAL A 37 18.26 23.47 21.74
CA VAL A 37 18.08 23.72 20.30
C VAL A 37 16.95 24.72 20.10
N THR A 38 17.17 25.66 19.17
CA THR A 38 16.15 26.60 18.67
C THR A 38 15.57 26.09 17.37
N LEU A 39 14.24 26.12 17.26
CA LEU A 39 13.48 25.69 16.08
C LEU A 39 12.69 26.85 15.50
N GLU A 40 12.77 27.01 14.17
CA GLU A 40 11.98 27.95 13.38
C GLU A 40 11.22 27.22 12.27
N THR A 41 10.19 27.88 11.71
CA THR A 41 9.45 27.36 10.54
C THR A 41 10.40 26.98 9.41
N GLY A 42 10.25 25.77 8.88
CA GLY A 42 11.07 25.21 7.82
C GLY A 42 12.31 24.43 8.31
N ASP A 43 12.66 24.52 9.60
CA ASP A 43 13.73 23.70 10.15
C ASP A 43 13.29 22.23 10.27
N ARG A 44 14.23 21.31 9.99
CA ARG A 44 14.11 19.92 10.42
C ARG A 44 14.67 19.76 11.82
N VAL A 45 14.00 18.96 12.64
CA VAL A 45 14.40 18.73 14.03
C VAL A 45 15.64 17.83 14.08
N PRO A 46 16.76 18.25 14.70
CA PRO A 46 18.05 17.54 14.59
C PRO A 46 18.24 16.39 15.59
N ALA A 47 17.43 16.33 16.66
CA ALA A 47 17.47 15.33 17.72
C ALA A 47 16.11 15.29 18.41
N ASP A 48 15.82 14.30 19.26
CA ASP A 48 14.59 14.34 20.05
C ASP A 48 14.73 15.42 21.12
N LEU A 49 13.76 16.34 21.19
CA LEU A 49 13.80 17.50 22.10
C LEU A 49 12.57 17.53 23.00
N ARG A 50 12.78 17.83 24.29
CA ARG A 50 11.72 18.25 25.22
C ARG A 50 11.55 19.76 25.12
N LEU A 51 10.37 20.22 24.72
CA LEU A 51 10.10 21.64 24.55
C LEU A 51 10.15 22.39 25.88
N VAL A 52 10.83 23.53 25.90
CA VAL A 52 10.85 24.49 27.02
C VAL A 52 10.18 25.80 26.65
N GLN A 53 10.07 26.09 25.35
CA GLN A 53 9.35 27.22 24.81
C GLN A 53 8.64 26.77 23.53
N SER A 54 7.36 27.14 23.40
CA SER A 54 6.56 26.92 22.19
C SER A 54 5.70 28.16 21.96
N ILE A 55 5.72 28.68 20.73
CA ILE A 55 4.84 29.76 20.27
C ILE A 55 4.23 29.26 18.97
N ASP A 56 2.96 28.85 19.04
CA ASP A 56 2.18 28.26 17.94
C ASP A 56 2.97 27.22 17.13
N LEU A 57 3.78 26.41 17.82
CA LEU A 57 4.64 25.44 17.19
C LEU A 57 3.80 24.26 16.67
N SER A 58 3.84 24.03 15.37
CA SER A 58 3.30 22.83 14.74
C SER A 58 4.38 22.11 13.94
N VAL A 59 4.37 20.78 14.03
CA VAL A 59 5.40 19.93 13.46
C VAL A 59 4.73 18.84 12.62
N ASP A 60 5.20 18.64 11.41
CA ASP A 60 4.82 17.51 10.56
C ASP A 60 5.52 16.25 11.06
N GLU A 61 4.72 15.39 11.69
CA GLU A 61 5.14 14.09 12.22
C GLU A 61 4.68 12.93 11.31
N SER A 62 4.25 13.21 10.07
CA SER A 62 3.74 12.22 9.10
C SER A 62 4.71 11.08 8.85
N SER A 63 6.02 11.36 8.85
CA SER A 63 7.05 10.32 8.72
C SER A 63 6.99 9.28 9.85
N PHE A 64 6.49 9.65 11.02
CA PHE A 64 6.45 8.80 12.22
C PHE A 64 5.07 8.21 12.49
N THR A 65 4.03 9.01 12.31
CA THR A 65 2.65 8.65 12.64
C THR A 65 1.87 8.15 11.41
N GLY A 66 2.28 8.56 10.20
CA GLY A 66 1.49 8.42 8.97
C GLY A 66 0.43 9.52 8.81
N GLU A 67 0.27 10.39 9.79
CA GLU A 67 -0.75 11.44 9.79
C GLU A 67 -0.21 12.74 9.17
N THR A 68 -0.92 13.29 8.20
CA THR A 68 -0.51 14.51 7.48
C THR A 68 -0.92 15.82 8.15
N GLU A 69 -1.78 15.77 9.17
CA GLU A 69 -2.14 16.95 9.94
C GLU A 69 -0.99 17.32 10.89
N PRO A 70 -0.41 18.54 10.80
CA PRO A 70 0.69 18.93 11.67
C PRO A 70 0.30 18.86 13.15
N ALA A 71 1.12 18.17 13.93
CA ALA A 71 0.90 18.01 15.36
C ALA A 71 1.21 19.32 16.09
N SER A 72 0.23 19.87 16.82
CA SER A 72 0.41 21.05 17.66
C SER A 72 1.20 20.71 18.92
N LYS A 73 2.15 21.57 19.28
CA LYS A 73 3.10 21.30 20.36
C LYS A 73 3.03 22.32 21.50
N SER A 74 3.06 21.82 22.73
CA SER A 74 2.96 22.62 23.97
C SER A 74 4.13 22.36 24.92
N VAL A 75 4.32 23.22 25.91
CA VAL A 75 5.39 23.05 26.92
C VAL A 75 4.91 22.21 28.11
N GLU A 76 3.60 22.10 28.31
CA GLU A 76 3.02 21.49 29.50
C GLU A 76 3.35 20.00 29.66
N PRO A 77 3.46 19.49 30.90
CA PRO A 77 3.66 18.07 31.14
C PRO A 77 2.43 17.28 30.69
N VAL A 78 2.65 16.22 29.91
CA VAL A 78 1.56 15.33 29.47
C VAL A 78 1.41 14.18 30.46
N GLN A 79 0.18 13.88 30.88
CA GLN A 79 -0.11 12.83 31.87
C GLN A 79 0.04 11.40 31.31
N ASN A 80 -0.17 11.20 30.00
CA ASN A 80 -0.03 9.91 29.32
C ASN A 80 0.94 10.01 28.13
N ALA A 81 2.21 9.64 28.35
CA ALA A 81 3.27 9.71 27.33
C ALA A 81 3.12 8.70 26.18
N LEU A 82 2.28 7.67 26.33
CA LEU A 82 2.08 6.63 25.30
C LEU A 82 1.26 7.11 24.10
N THR A 83 0.28 7.98 24.33
CA THR A 83 -0.69 8.42 23.30
C THR A 83 -0.57 9.89 22.93
N ASN A 84 0.07 10.71 23.77
CA ASN A 84 0.20 12.14 23.50
C ASN A 84 1.60 12.63 23.90
N ASN A 85 2.43 12.92 22.89
CA ASN A 85 3.75 13.52 23.04
C ASN A 85 3.76 14.98 22.58
N GLY A 86 2.70 15.74 22.91
CA GLY A 86 2.56 17.15 22.54
C GLY A 86 3.71 18.03 23.03
N ASN A 87 4.49 17.56 23.99
CA ASN A 87 5.59 18.32 24.60
C ASN A 87 6.99 17.89 24.16
N ILE A 88 7.07 16.91 23.24
CA ILE A 88 8.29 16.41 22.63
C ILE A 88 8.19 16.63 21.11
N VAL A 89 9.32 16.93 20.48
CA VAL A 89 9.49 16.95 19.04
C VAL A 89 10.58 15.94 18.66
N PHE A 90 10.37 15.21 17.58
CA PHE A 90 11.20 14.05 17.23
C PHE A 90 12.22 14.37 16.15
N MET A 91 13.36 13.69 16.17
CA MET A 91 14.39 13.83 15.14
C MET A 91 13.84 13.53 13.73
N GLY A 92 14.16 14.39 12.77
CA GLY A 92 13.81 14.23 11.35
C GLY A 92 12.47 14.85 10.92
N THR A 93 11.62 15.24 11.88
CA THR A 93 10.33 15.91 11.61
C THR A 93 10.52 17.35 11.15
N LEU A 94 9.57 17.89 10.38
CA LEU A 94 9.63 19.24 9.81
C LEU A 94 8.79 20.22 10.63
N VAL A 95 9.32 21.39 10.96
CA VAL A 95 8.56 22.46 11.62
C VAL A 95 7.72 23.18 10.58
N CYS A 96 6.39 23.06 10.68
CA CYS A 96 5.45 23.66 9.74
C CYS A 96 5.12 25.12 10.07
N GLN A 97 4.99 25.42 11.36
CA GLN A 97 4.60 26.74 11.83
C GLN A 97 5.19 27.02 13.22
N GLY A 98 5.35 28.30 13.51
CA GLY A 98 5.72 28.78 14.84
C GLY A 98 7.22 28.70 15.11
N ARG A 99 7.56 28.85 16.39
CA ARG A 99 8.94 28.74 16.86
C ARG A 99 9.00 28.10 18.23
N GLY A 100 10.08 27.39 18.48
CA GLY A 100 10.26 26.66 19.73
C GLY A 100 11.70 26.65 20.22
N LYS A 101 11.86 26.33 21.49
CA LYS A 101 13.14 25.92 22.07
C LYS A 101 12.94 24.61 22.79
N GLY A 102 13.86 23.68 22.63
CA GLY A 102 13.81 22.38 23.28
C GLY A 102 15.17 21.93 23.80
N VAL A 103 15.15 21.21 24.91
CA VAL A 103 16.33 20.55 25.46
C VAL A 103 16.48 19.18 24.80
N VAL A 104 17.67 18.88 24.29
CA VAL A 104 17.99 17.57 23.71
C VAL A 104 17.84 16.48 24.77
N ILE A 105 16.97 15.51 24.51
CA ILE A 105 16.77 14.34 25.38
C ILE A 105 17.49 13.10 24.84
N SER A 106 17.47 12.89 23.51
CA SER A 106 18.04 11.72 22.86
C SER A 106 18.64 12.07 21.51
N THR A 107 19.79 11.48 21.17
CA THR A 107 20.51 11.71 19.91
C THR A 107 20.84 10.39 19.20
N GLY A 108 20.96 10.46 17.87
CA GLY A 108 21.39 9.35 17.03
C GLY A 108 20.55 8.09 17.23
N ILE A 109 21.20 6.96 17.48
CA ILE A 109 20.58 5.63 17.65
C ILE A 109 19.59 5.59 18.85
N ARG A 110 19.77 6.44 19.86
CA ARG A 110 18.91 6.47 21.06
C ARG A 110 17.62 7.27 20.86
N SER A 111 17.51 8.05 19.79
CA SER A 111 16.27 8.75 19.45
C SER A 111 15.18 7.77 19.01
N GLN A 112 13.92 8.20 18.98
CA GLN A 112 12.84 7.37 18.48
C GLN A 112 13.08 6.97 17.02
N PHE A 113 13.51 7.91 16.19
CA PHE A 113 13.89 7.63 14.80
C PHE A 113 15.05 6.65 14.71
N GLY A 114 16.06 6.78 15.57
CA GLY A 114 17.19 5.85 15.68
C GLY A 114 16.79 4.43 16.09
N LYS A 115 15.75 4.27 16.92
CA LYS A 115 15.19 2.95 17.26
C LYS A 115 14.51 2.29 16.06
N ILE A 116 13.70 3.04 15.30
CA ILE A 116 13.09 2.53 14.07
C ILE A 116 14.19 2.11 13.08
N PHE A 117 15.23 2.92 12.96
CA PHE A 117 16.40 2.61 12.14
C PHE A 117 17.08 1.30 12.55
N LEU A 118 17.35 1.09 13.85
CA LEU A 118 17.91 -0.16 14.35
C LEU A 118 17.02 -1.37 14.08
N LEU A 119 15.71 -1.24 14.33
CA LEU A 119 14.74 -2.30 14.06
C LEU A 119 14.76 -2.69 12.58
N MET A 120 14.77 -1.69 11.69
CA MET A 120 14.88 -1.92 10.25
C MET A 120 16.19 -2.61 9.88
N GLN A 121 17.31 -2.27 10.52
CA GLN A 121 18.61 -2.91 10.25
C GLN A 121 18.67 -4.35 10.73
N SER A 122 18.08 -4.65 11.90
CA SER A 122 18.08 -5.99 12.50
C SER A 122 17.19 -7.00 11.78
N GLU A 123 16.19 -6.55 11.03
CA GLU A 123 15.30 -7.45 10.31
C GLU A 123 15.87 -7.80 8.93
N GLU A 124 16.06 -9.09 8.70
CA GLU A 124 16.38 -9.65 7.39
C GLU A 124 15.10 -10.01 6.64
N ALA A 125 15.09 -9.74 5.34
CA ALA A 125 14.00 -10.14 4.46
C ALA A 125 13.97 -11.69 4.36
N PRO A 126 12.79 -12.32 4.46
CA PRO A 126 12.68 -13.77 4.37
C PRO A 126 13.09 -14.28 2.98
N LYS A 127 13.60 -15.52 2.92
CA LYS A 127 13.80 -16.22 1.63
C LYS A 127 12.44 -16.48 0.97
N THR A 128 12.36 -16.26 -0.34
CA THR A 128 11.10 -16.44 -1.09
C THR A 128 10.69 -17.92 -1.19
N PRO A 129 9.39 -18.22 -1.33
CA PRO A 129 8.90 -19.59 -1.49
C PRO A 129 9.53 -20.32 -2.68
N LEU A 130 9.71 -19.65 -3.82
CA LEU A 130 10.43 -20.22 -4.97
C LEU A 130 11.86 -20.62 -4.63
N GLN A 131 12.64 -19.75 -3.96
CA GLN A 131 14.01 -20.06 -3.58
C GLN A 131 14.08 -21.29 -2.66
N LYS A 132 13.20 -21.37 -1.66
CA LYS A 132 13.10 -22.55 -0.77
C LYS A 132 12.76 -23.81 -1.55
N SER A 133 11.82 -23.71 -2.49
CA SER A 133 11.39 -24.84 -3.33
C SER A 133 12.50 -25.32 -4.26
N MET A 134 13.27 -24.40 -4.86
CA MET A 134 14.43 -24.71 -5.71
C MET A 134 15.56 -25.39 -4.92
N ASP A 135 15.86 -24.90 -3.70
CA ASP A 135 16.86 -25.51 -2.81
C ASP A 135 16.48 -26.96 -2.44
N ILE A 136 15.20 -27.21 -2.18
CA ILE A 136 14.68 -28.55 -1.86
C ILE A 136 14.75 -29.45 -3.09
N LEU A 137 14.30 -28.96 -4.25
CA LEU A 137 14.33 -29.66 -5.53
C LEU A 137 15.74 -30.10 -5.89
N GLY A 138 16.71 -29.18 -5.86
CA GLY A 138 18.10 -29.48 -6.17
C GLY A 138 18.68 -30.56 -5.25
N LYS A 139 18.36 -30.50 -3.94
CA LYS A 139 18.78 -31.53 -2.97
C LYS A 139 18.17 -32.90 -3.26
N GLN A 140 16.87 -32.95 -3.54
CA GLN A 140 16.16 -34.21 -3.84
C GLN A 140 16.69 -34.85 -5.13
N LEU A 141 16.82 -34.07 -6.21
CA LEU A 141 17.36 -34.54 -7.47
C LEU A 141 18.78 -35.05 -7.33
N SER A 142 19.65 -34.29 -6.64
CA SER A 142 21.01 -34.73 -6.37
C SER A 142 21.04 -36.05 -5.61
N PHE A 143 20.22 -36.18 -4.55
CA PHE A 143 20.14 -37.40 -3.76
C PHE A 143 19.67 -38.61 -4.58
N TYR A 144 18.59 -38.48 -5.35
CA TYR A 144 18.09 -39.58 -6.19
C TYR A 144 19.05 -39.96 -7.30
N SER A 145 19.63 -38.97 -7.99
CA SER A 145 20.59 -39.21 -9.06
C SER A 145 21.84 -39.91 -8.57
N PHE A 146 22.40 -39.52 -7.42
CA PHE A 146 23.53 -40.25 -6.82
C PHE A 146 23.16 -41.69 -6.46
N GLY A 147 21.95 -41.93 -5.96
CA GLY A 147 21.45 -43.29 -5.70
C GLY A 147 21.38 -44.16 -6.96
N ILE A 148 20.84 -43.61 -8.05
CA ILE A 148 20.74 -44.31 -9.35
C ILE A 148 22.13 -44.56 -9.95
N ILE A 149 23.02 -43.55 -9.94
CA ILE A 149 24.39 -43.68 -10.46
C ILE A 149 25.16 -44.75 -9.69
N PHE A 150 25.06 -44.75 -8.36
CA PHE A 150 25.68 -45.77 -7.51
C PHE A 150 25.17 -47.17 -7.86
N LEU A 151 23.84 -47.33 -8.02
CA LEU A 151 23.24 -48.60 -8.43
C LEU A 151 23.75 -49.08 -9.79
N ILE A 152 23.83 -48.19 -10.78
CA ILE A 152 24.33 -48.52 -12.13
C ILE A 152 25.80 -48.95 -12.06
N MET A 153 26.65 -48.21 -11.34
CA MET A 153 28.06 -48.55 -11.19
C MET A 153 28.24 -49.90 -10.47
N PHE A 154 27.43 -50.15 -9.43
CA PHE A 154 27.47 -51.39 -8.68
C PHE A 154 27.05 -52.59 -9.53
N LEU A 155 25.96 -52.47 -10.30
CA LEU A 155 25.51 -53.50 -11.24
C LEU A 155 26.54 -53.73 -12.34
N GLY A 156 27.07 -52.66 -12.94
CA GLY A 156 28.11 -52.75 -13.98
C GLY A 156 29.38 -53.45 -13.49
N TRP A 157 29.74 -53.25 -12.22
CA TRP A 157 30.85 -53.97 -11.58
C TRP A 157 30.57 -55.47 -11.43
N ILE A 158 29.36 -55.85 -10.98
CA ILE A 158 28.94 -57.27 -10.90
C ILE A 158 28.95 -57.94 -12.28
N GLN A 159 28.59 -57.19 -13.32
CA GLN A 159 28.59 -57.68 -14.71
C GLN A 159 29.99 -57.83 -15.32
N GLY A 160 31.05 -57.44 -14.61
CA GLY A 160 32.43 -57.56 -15.08
C GLY A 160 32.87 -56.49 -16.08
N ARG A 161 32.15 -55.36 -16.18
CA ARG A 161 32.55 -54.24 -17.06
C ARG A 161 33.79 -53.52 -16.51
N PRO A 162 34.68 -52.99 -17.38
CA PRO A 162 35.91 -52.34 -16.94
C PRO A 162 35.62 -51.09 -16.08
N LEU A 163 36.34 -50.96 -14.96
CA LEU A 163 36.13 -49.89 -13.97
C LEU A 163 36.27 -48.48 -14.58
N MET A 164 37.18 -48.29 -15.55
CA MET A 164 37.35 -47.00 -16.23
C MET A 164 36.13 -46.62 -17.08
N GLU A 165 35.47 -47.60 -17.70
CA GLU A 165 34.25 -47.35 -18.47
C GLU A 165 33.08 -47.02 -17.54
N MET A 166 32.94 -47.75 -16.43
CA MET A 166 31.91 -47.48 -15.42
C MET A 166 32.10 -46.11 -14.75
N PHE A 167 33.35 -45.71 -14.53
CA PHE A 167 33.67 -44.37 -14.03
C PHE A 167 33.28 -43.28 -15.04
N ASN A 168 33.63 -43.44 -16.32
CA ASN A 168 33.25 -42.47 -17.36
C ASN A 168 31.73 -42.35 -17.52
N ILE A 169 31.00 -43.47 -17.47
CA ILE A 169 29.53 -43.49 -17.48
C ILE A 169 28.99 -42.78 -16.24
N GLY A 170 29.52 -43.08 -15.05
CA GLY A 170 29.11 -42.45 -13.80
C GLY A 170 29.28 -40.93 -13.80
N VAL A 171 30.42 -40.43 -14.27
CA VAL A 171 30.66 -38.98 -14.42
C VAL A 171 29.71 -38.36 -15.44
N SER A 172 29.49 -39.02 -16.58
CA SER A 172 28.59 -38.53 -17.63
C SER A 172 27.14 -38.45 -17.14
N LEU A 173 26.68 -39.46 -16.39
CA LEU A 173 25.37 -39.48 -15.75
C LEU A 173 25.24 -38.43 -14.65
N ALA A 174 26.31 -38.17 -13.89
CA ALA A 174 26.31 -37.15 -12.85
C ALA A 174 26.11 -35.74 -13.43
N VAL A 175 26.78 -35.43 -14.55
CA VAL A 175 26.56 -34.18 -15.30
C VAL A 175 25.15 -34.14 -15.89
N ALA A 176 24.67 -35.26 -16.46
CA ALA A 176 23.33 -35.35 -17.03
C ALA A 176 22.19 -35.21 -16.00
N ALA A 177 22.44 -35.58 -14.76
CA ALA A 177 21.47 -35.55 -13.67
C ALA A 177 21.20 -34.15 -13.12
N ILE A 178 22.10 -33.20 -13.34
CA ILE A 178 21.95 -31.83 -12.83
C ILE A 178 21.25 -31.01 -13.92
N PRO A 179 20.06 -30.43 -13.64
CA PRO A 179 19.35 -29.61 -14.60
C PRO A 179 20.03 -28.23 -14.71
N GLU A 180 21.15 -28.15 -15.43
CA GLU A 180 21.95 -26.92 -15.60
C GLU A 180 21.17 -25.77 -16.23
N GLY A 181 20.21 -26.09 -17.11
CA GLY A 181 19.35 -25.08 -17.76
C GLY A 181 18.31 -24.45 -16.84
N LEU A 182 18.00 -25.06 -15.69
CA LEU A 182 16.88 -24.66 -14.84
C LEU A 182 17.04 -23.25 -14.25
N PRO A 183 18.18 -22.86 -13.63
CA PRO A 183 18.36 -21.49 -13.13
C PRO A 183 18.26 -20.41 -14.22
N ILE A 184 18.72 -20.73 -15.44
CA ILE A 184 18.70 -19.79 -16.58
C ILE A 184 17.25 -19.56 -17.01
N VAL A 185 16.50 -20.64 -17.24
CA VAL A 185 15.09 -20.56 -17.68
C VAL A 185 14.22 -19.86 -16.63
N VAL A 186 14.35 -20.23 -15.34
CA VAL A 186 13.65 -19.54 -14.24
C VAL A 186 13.92 -18.03 -14.27
N THR A 187 15.18 -17.62 -14.41
CA THR A 187 15.56 -16.21 -14.40
C THR A 187 14.96 -15.45 -15.58
N VAL A 188 14.99 -16.05 -16.78
CA VAL A 188 14.40 -15.44 -17.98
C VAL A 188 12.88 -15.32 -17.86
N THR A 189 12.20 -16.37 -17.39
CA THR A 189 10.76 -16.35 -17.15
C THR A 189 10.37 -15.28 -16.14
N LEU A 190 11.07 -15.19 -15.00
CA LEU A 190 10.83 -14.14 -14.00
C LEU A 190 11.09 -12.74 -14.59
N ALA A 191 12.18 -12.56 -15.35
CA ALA A 191 12.49 -11.28 -15.98
C ALA A 191 11.40 -10.82 -16.96
N LEU A 192 10.89 -11.72 -17.80
CA LEU A 192 9.79 -11.43 -18.71
C LEU A 192 8.49 -11.11 -17.95
N GLY A 193 8.23 -11.82 -16.85
CA GLY A 193 7.14 -11.52 -15.92
C GLY A 193 7.23 -10.10 -15.34
N VAL A 194 8.42 -9.71 -14.85
CA VAL A 194 8.66 -8.35 -14.36
C VAL A 194 8.43 -7.31 -15.47
N MET A 195 8.84 -7.59 -16.71
CA MET A 195 8.58 -6.68 -17.83
C MET A 195 7.08 -6.52 -18.13
N ARG A 196 6.28 -7.57 -17.97
CA ARG A 196 4.81 -7.51 -18.12
C ARG A 196 4.17 -6.71 -16.99
N MET A 197 4.59 -6.94 -15.74
CA MET A 197 4.15 -6.17 -14.58
C MET A 197 4.52 -4.68 -14.69
N ALA A 198 5.75 -4.38 -15.16
CA ALA A 198 6.19 -2.99 -15.33
C ALA A 198 5.36 -2.22 -16.37
N LYS A 199 4.84 -2.90 -17.41
CA LYS A 199 3.88 -2.31 -18.36
C LYS A 199 2.52 -2.01 -17.73
N GLN A 200 2.18 -2.72 -16.65
CA GLN A 200 1.00 -2.50 -15.81
C GLN A 200 1.32 -1.64 -14.57
N ASN A 201 2.33 -0.75 -14.65
CA ASN A 201 2.73 0.17 -13.57
C ASN A 201 3.24 -0.49 -12.27
N ALA A 202 3.54 -1.79 -12.29
CA ALA A 202 4.12 -2.52 -11.16
C ALA A 202 5.62 -2.75 -11.36
N VAL A 203 6.47 -2.05 -10.60
CA VAL A 203 7.93 -2.20 -10.68
C VAL A 203 8.43 -3.13 -9.60
N ILE A 204 9.09 -4.23 -9.99
CA ILE A 204 9.66 -5.22 -9.06
C ILE A 204 11.17 -5.00 -8.93
N LYS A 205 11.66 -4.88 -7.70
CA LYS A 205 13.10 -4.67 -7.40
C LYS A 205 13.89 -5.98 -7.34
N ARG A 206 13.24 -7.10 -7.04
CA ARG A 206 13.87 -8.42 -6.90
C ARG A 206 13.09 -9.47 -7.68
N LEU A 207 13.74 -10.09 -8.67
CA LEU A 207 13.09 -11.10 -9.54
C LEU A 207 12.40 -12.24 -8.76
N PRO A 208 12.97 -12.83 -7.70
CA PRO A 208 12.32 -13.93 -6.99
C PRO A 208 11.02 -13.55 -6.26
N THR A 209 10.80 -12.26 -6.00
CA THR A 209 9.61 -11.76 -5.29
C THR A 209 8.34 -11.80 -6.15
N VAL A 210 8.50 -11.87 -7.47
CA VAL A 210 7.40 -12.00 -8.43
C VAL A 210 6.55 -13.25 -8.15
N GLU A 211 7.19 -14.36 -7.80
CA GLU A 211 6.47 -15.59 -7.45
C GLU A 211 5.80 -15.49 -6.08
N THR A 212 6.38 -14.74 -5.16
CA THR A 212 5.83 -14.55 -3.81
C THR A 212 4.47 -13.85 -3.87
N LEU A 213 4.26 -12.92 -4.81
CA LEU A 213 2.95 -12.32 -5.11
C LEU A 213 1.87 -13.37 -5.38
N GLY A 214 2.18 -14.39 -6.19
CA GLY A 214 1.24 -15.46 -6.53
C GLY A 214 0.85 -16.35 -5.35
N CYS A 215 1.62 -16.31 -4.26
CA CYS A 215 1.39 -17.10 -3.05
C CYS A 215 0.80 -16.28 -1.89
N VAL A 216 0.57 -14.97 -2.04
CA VAL A 216 0.09 -14.11 -0.94
C VAL A 216 -1.27 -14.59 -0.44
N ASN A 217 -1.36 -14.83 0.87
CA ASN A 217 -2.61 -15.20 1.54
C ASN A 217 -3.30 -13.99 2.18
N VAL A 218 -2.50 -13.07 2.71
CA VAL A 218 -2.99 -11.89 3.45
C VAL A 218 -2.23 -10.64 3.02
N ILE A 219 -2.96 -9.58 2.72
CA ILE A 219 -2.40 -8.25 2.47
C ILE A 219 -2.73 -7.37 3.68
N CYS A 220 -1.72 -6.98 4.42
CA CYS A 220 -1.80 -5.93 5.42
C CYS A 220 -1.60 -4.59 4.71
N SER A 221 -2.54 -3.67 4.85
CA SER A 221 -2.50 -2.39 4.17
C SER A 221 -2.64 -1.24 5.14
N ASP A 222 -1.73 -0.26 5.03
CA ASP A 222 -1.92 1.01 5.71
C ASP A 222 -3.16 1.75 5.18
N LYS A 223 -3.83 2.51 6.04
CA LYS A 223 -5.01 3.27 5.63
C LYS A 223 -4.63 4.56 4.92
N THR A 224 -3.82 5.42 5.55
CA THR A 224 -3.56 6.79 5.09
C THR A 224 -2.62 6.74 3.88
N GLY A 225 -2.98 7.41 2.78
CA GLY A 225 -2.13 7.49 1.58
C GLY A 225 -1.95 6.19 0.78
N THR A 226 -2.37 5.04 1.33
CA THR A 226 -2.39 3.74 0.65
C THR A 226 -3.82 3.36 0.23
N LEU A 227 -4.72 3.00 1.14
CA LEU A 227 -6.14 2.72 0.80
C LEU A 227 -6.94 4.00 0.49
N THR A 228 -6.52 5.11 1.09
CA THR A 228 -7.10 6.44 0.96
C THR A 228 -6.20 7.36 0.14
N LYS A 229 -6.74 8.47 -0.35
CA LYS A 229 -5.96 9.43 -1.14
C LYS A 229 -5.08 10.33 -0.30
N ASN A 230 -5.29 10.42 1.02
CA ASN A 230 -4.67 11.43 1.87
C ASN A 230 -5.05 12.86 1.43
N GLU A 231 -6.28 13.01 0.93
CA GLU A 231 -6.82 14.26 0.38
C GLU A 231 -8.17 14.55 1.04
N MET A 232 -8.15 15.33 2.12
CA MET A 232 -9.35 15.67 2.87
C MET A 232 -10.43 16.26 1.96
N THR A 233 -11.60 15.64 1.95
CA THR A 233 -12.70 15.97 1.03
C THR A 233 -14.00 16.10 1.80
N ILE A 234 -14.75 17.18 1.54
CA ILE A 234 -16.13 17.30 2.02
C ILE A 234 -17.00 16.33 1.22
N THR A 235 -17.62 15.38 1.91
CA THR A 235 -18.54 14.40 1.28
C THR A 235 -19.98 14.59 1.70
N SER A 236 -20.24 15.27 2.82
CA SER A 236 -21.59 15.53 3.29
C SER A 236 -21.74 16.97 3.73
N ILE A 237 -22.86 17.59 3.39
CA ILE A 237 -23.23 18.94 3.84
C ILE A 237 -24.61 18.84 4.47
N VAL A 238 -24.75 19.46 5.63
CA VAL A 238 -26.02 19.60 6.35
C VAL A 238 -26.24 21.07 6.64
N THR A 239 -27.24 21.67 6.00
CA THR A 239 -27.58 23.08 6.23
C THR A 239 -28.39 23.24 7.53
N SER A 240 -28.50 24.46 8.05
CA SER A 240 -29.34 24.78 9.22
C SER A 240 -30.84 24.47 9.03
N GLU A 241 -31.26 24.24 7.78
CA GLU A 241 -32.61 23.83 7.40
C GLU A 241 -32.78 22.29 7.39
N SER A 242 -31.75 21.55 7.82
CA SER A 242 -31.68 20.09 7.76
C SER A 242 -31.70 19.52 6.33
N PHE A 243 -31.24 20.30 5.34
CA PHE A 243 -30.99 19.73 4.00
C PHE A 243 -29.69 18.94 4.00
N HIS A 244 -29.80 17.65 3.75
CA HIS A 244 -28.69 16.71 3.62
C HIS A 244 -28.29 16.53 2.16
N VAL A 245 -27.02 16.81 1.88
CA VAL A 245 -26.43 16.62 0.55
C VAL A 245 -25.18 15.77 0.66
N GLU A 246 -25.02 14.86 -0.28
CA GLU A 246 -23.78 14.12 -0.51
C GLU A 246 -23.09 14.62 -1.76
N LEU A 247 -21.80 14.94 -1.62
CA LEU A 247 -20.96 15.41 -2.71
C LEU A 247 -20.08 14.27 -3.19
N SER A 248 -20.15 13.98 -4.49
CA SER A 248 -19.24 13.04 -5.15
C SER A 248 -18.01 13.76 -5.75
N GLY A 249 -17.09 12.98 -6.31
CA GLY A 249 -15.80 13.47 -6.80
C GLY A 249 -14.74 13.50 -5.68
N ILE A 250 -13.58 12.90 -5.94
CA ILE A 250 -12.54 12.68 -4.93
C ILE A 250 -11.24 13.36 -5.39
N GLY A 251 -10.65 14.12 -4.47
CA GLY A 251 -9.35 14.74 -4.64
C GLY A 251 -9.37 16.18 -5.16
N TYR A 252 -8.17 16.75 -5.31
CA TYR A 252 -7.99 18.18 -5.56
C TYR A 252 -8.02 18.58 -7.04
N ASP A 253 -7.81 17.64 -7.95
CA ASP A 253 -7.76 17.88 -9.40
C ASP A 253 -9.13 17.68 -10.10
N SER A 254 -10.02 16.90 -9.50
CA SER A 254 -11.35 16.61 -10.07
C SER A 254 -12.36 17.65 -9.58
N PHE A 255 -12.47 18.76 -10.29
CA PHE A 255 -13.56 19.73 -10.08
C PHE A 255 -14.93 19.22 -10.56
N VAL A 256 -14.96 18.01 -11.13
CA VAL A 256 -16.17 17.30 -11.55
C VAL A 256 -16.68 16.44 -10.38
N GLY A 257 -17.93 16.65 -10.00
CA GLY A 257 -18.64 15.84 -9.00
C GLY A 257 -20.15 16.11 -9.07
N ASP A 258 -20.93 15.05 -8.96
CA ASP A 258 -22.39 15.09 -8.86
C ASP A 258 -22.81 15.40 -7.42
N ILE A 259 -23.97 16.06 -7.31
CA ILE A 259 -24.60 16.45 -6.05
C ILE A 259 -25.83 15.59 -5.87
N GLU A 260 -25.83 14.74 -4.84
CA GLU A 260 -26.99 13.92 -4.51
C GLU A 260 -27.73 14.50 -3.31
N PHE A 261 -28.99 14.90 -3.53
CA PHE A 261 -29.87 15.40 -2.48
C PHE A 261 -30.58 14.23 -1.81
N LYS A 262 -30.23 13.94 -0.54
CA LYS A 262 -30.85 12.82 0.21
C LYS A 262 -32.20 13.18 0.81
N THR A 263 -32.43 14.47 1.06
CA THR A 263 -33.72 14.97 1.55
C THR A 263 -34.66 15.17 0.36
N ASN A 264 -35.44 14.14 0.05
CA ASN A 264 -36.43 14.17 -1.03
C ASN A 264 -37.77 14.75 -0.51
N THR A 265 -37.75 15.95 0.02
CA THR A 265 -38.99 16.67 0.34
C THR A 265 -39.54 17.28 -0.94
N ALA A 266 -40.60 16.68 -1.49
CA ALA A 266 -41.35 17.14 -2.67
C ALA A 266 -41.87 18.60 -2.60
N GLU A 267 -41.73 19.26 -1.44
CA GLU A 267 -42.15 20.65 -1.20
C GLU A 267 -41.12 21.73 -1.63
N TRP A 268 -39.85 21.37 -1.87
CA TRP A 268 -38.77 22.36 -2.04
C TRP A 268 -38.11 22.30 -3.41
N SER A 269 -37.92 23.47 -4.04
CA SER A 269 -37.21 23.55 -5.32
C SER A 269 -35.71 23.31 -5.14
N THR A 270 -35.11 22.53 -6.04
CA THR A 270 -33.66 22.24 -6.06
C THR A 270 -32.80 23.52 -6.03
N LYS A 271 -33.32 24.61 -6.61
CA LYS A 271 -32.68 25.93 -6.61
C LYS A 271 -32.50 26.51 -5.20
N ARG A 272 -33.48 26.35 -4.30
CA ARG A 272 -33.39 26.88 -2.92
C ARG A 272 -32.40 26.09 -2.07
N GLN A 273 -32.41 24.77 -2.18
CA GLN A 273 -31.45 23.92 -1.46
C GLN A 273 -30.01 24.26 -1.87
N LEU A 274 -29.78 24.52 -3.16
CA LEU A 274 -28.48 24.94 -3.67
C LEU A 274 -28.01 26.28 -3.08
N GLU A 275 -28.92 27.23 -2.89
CA GLU A 275 -28.59 28.55 -2.34
C GLU A 275 -28.15 28.47 -0.86
N SER A 276 -28.84 27.66 -0.05
CA SER A 276 -28.46 27.43 1.34
C SER A 276 -27.08 26.77 1.47
N ILE A 277 -26.74 25.86 0.56
CA ILE A 277 -25.41 25.23 0.50
C ILE A 277 -24.34 26.24 0.08
N ARG A 278 -24.63 27.07 -0.94
CA ARG A 278 -23.75 28.15 -1.38
C ARG A 278 -23.48 29.15 -0.26
N ARG A 279 -24.48 29.49 0.55
CA ARG A 279 -24.33 30.36 1.72
C ARG A 279 -23.38 29.76 2.75
N LEU A 280 -23.51 28.47 3.05
CA LEU A 280 -22.60 27.75 3.95
C LEU A 280 -21.16 27.78 3.44
N LEU A 281 -20.95 27.42 2.18
CA LEU A 281 -19.61 27.37 1.58
C LEU A 281 -19.02 28.77 1.39
N LYS A 282 -19.84 29.81 1.17
CA LYS A 282 -19.42 31.21 1.16
C LYS A 282 -18.74 31.59 2.48
N VAL A 283 -19.35 31.24 3.63
CA VAL A 283 -18.72 31.44 4.95
C VAL A 283 -17.38 30.71 5.03
N GLY A 284 -17.37 29.44 4.61
CA GLY A 284 -16.17 28.61 4.62
C GLY A 284 -15.05 29.06 3.69
N CYS A 285 -15.36 29.75 2.58
CA CYS A 285 -14.39 30.31 1.65
C CYS A 285 -13.81 31.65 2.15
N ILE A 286 -14.63 32.52 2.76
CA ILE A 286 -14.16 33.80 3.31
C ILE A 286 -13.25 33.57 4.53
N CYS A 287 -13.65 32.61 5.38
CA CYS A 287 -12.88 32.17 6.52
C CYS A 287 -11.89 31.06 6.11
N ASN A 288 -10.98 31.31 5.17
CA ASN A 288 -10.05 30.31 4.62
C ASN A 288 -8.72 30.92 4.17
N ASP A 289 -7.61 30.32 4.58
CA ASP A 289 -6.26 30.79 4.22
C ASP A 289 -5.59 29.87 3.19
N ALA A 290 -6.17 28.68 2.95
CA ALA A 290 -5.64 27.76 1.96
C ALA A 290 -5.73 28.31 0.53
N GLN A 291 -4.76 27.92 -0.30
CA GLN A 291 -4.74 28.22 -1.72
C GLN A 291 -4.43 26.95 -2.50
N LEU A 292 -5.21 26.72 -3.54
CA LEU A 292 -4.97 25.67 -4.52
C LEU A 292 -4.39 26.29 -5.78
N VAL A 293 -3.10 26.07 -6.01
CA VAL A 293 -2.39 26.55 -7.21
C VAL A 293 -1.96 25.34 -8.01
N ASN A 294 -2.53 25.16 -9.22
CA ASN A 294 -2.22 24.06 -10.13
C ASN A 294 -2.29 22.66 -9.45
N GLY A 295 -3.34 22.40 -8.67
CA GLY A 295 -3.52 21.12 -7.96
C GLY A 295 -2.65 20.96 -6.70
N ARG A 296 -1.72 21.87 -6.43
CA ARG A 296 -0.95 21.89 -5.19
C ARG A 296 -1.65 22.69 -4.11
N LEU A 297 -1.73 22.08 -2.94
CA LEU A 297 -2.26 22.70 -1.74
C LEU A 297 -1.18 23.50 -1.01
N PHE A 298 -1.49 24.76 -0.72
CA PHE A 298 -0.82 25.58 0.28
C PHE A 298 -1.82 25.87 1.40
N GLY A 299 -1.48 25.55 2.65
CA GLY A 299 -2.39 25.70 3.81
C GLY A 299 -2.91 24.36 4.34
N GLN A 300 -3.93 24.39 5.18
CA GLN A 300 -4.44 23.18 5.85
C GLN A 300 -5.34 22.32 4.93
N PRO A 301 -5.23 20.98 4.95
CA PRO A 301 -6.06 20.09 4.13
C PRO A 301 -7.57 20.24 4.36
N THR A 302 -8.00 20.49 5.59
CA THR A 302 -9.41 20.73 5.95
C THR A 302 -9.97 21.99 5.27
N GLU A 303 -9.14 23.01 5.10
CA GLU A 303 -9.51 24.25 4.42
C GLU A 303 -9.55 24.09 2.90
N ALA A 304 -8.59 23.33 2.35
CA ALA A 304 -8.58 22.92 0.95
C ALA A 304 -9.89 22.24 0.54
N ALA A 305 -10.37 21.32 1.37
CA ALA A 305 -11.61 20.58 1.16
C ALA A 305 -12.81 21.50 0.92
N ILE A 306 -12.86 22.64 1.62
CA ILE A 306 -13.91 23.65 1.48
C ILE A 306 -13.84 24.34 0.11
N LEU A 307 -12.64 24.76 -0.31
CA LEU A 307 -12.43 25.41 -1.60
C LEU A 307 -12.78 24.49 -2.76
N VAL A 308 -12.43 23.21 -2.65
CA VAL A 308 -12.76 22.19 -3.66
C VAL A 308 -14.28 21.97 -3.73
N ALA A 309 -14.96 21.87 -2.58
CA ALA A 309 -16.42 21.73 -2.55
C ALA A 309 -17.13 22.95 -3.14
N ALA A 310 -16.66 24.17 -2.84
CA ALA A 310 -17.19 25.40 -3.41
C ALA A 310 -17.01 25.44 -4.93
N ARG A 311 -15.85 25.01 -5.44
CA ARG A 311 -15.54 25.00 -6.87
C ARG A 311 -16.38 23.97 -7.65
N LYS A 312 -16.73 22.84 -7.04
CA LYS A 312 -17.69 21.86 -7.61
C LYS A 312 -19.09 22.44 -7.79
N LEU A 313 -19.46 23.47 -7.01
CA LEU A 313 -20.73 24.19 -7.10
C LEU A 313 -20.64 25.45 -7.97
N GLU A 314 -19.59 25.53 -8.80
CA GLU A 314 -19.29 26.65 -9.70
C GLU A 314 -19.04 27.97 -8.97
N MET A 315 -18.71 27.93 -7.67
CA MET A 315 -18.34 29.12 -6.92
C MET A 315 -16.87 29.46 -7.21
N THR A 316 -16.64 30.48 -8.02
CA THR A 316 -15.30 30.98 -8.32
C THR A 316 -14.85 31.99 -7.26
N ASP A 317 -13.57 31.87 -6.86
CA ASP A 317 -12.85 32.55 -5.76
C ASP A 317 -13.56 33.76 -5.10
N ILE A 318 -14.57 33.47 -4.28
CA ILE A 318 -15.48 34.46 -3.66
C ILE A 318 -14.70 35.49 -2.85
N ARG A 319 -13.55 35.09 -2.30
CA ARG A 319 -12.65 35.92 -1.51
C ARG A 319 -12.23 37.21 -2.22
N GLN A 320 -12.14 37.22 -3.56
CA GLN A 320 -11.78 38.42 -4.32
C GLN A 320 -12.80 39.55 -4.21
N HIS A 321 -14.04 39.23 -3.78
CA HIS A 321 -15.13 40.17 -3.58
C HIS A 321 -15.24 40.65 -2.13
N TYR A 322 -14.30 40.28 -1.26
CA TYR A 322 -14.32 40.62 0.16
C TYR A 322 -12.96 41.18 0.60
N GLU A 323 -13.00 42.28 1.35
CA GLU A 323 -11.83 42.80 2.05
C GLU A 323 -11.85 42.26 3.49
N ARG A 324 -10.81 41.50 3.87
CA ARG A 324 -10.63 41.00 5.24
C ARG A 324 -10.02 42.10 6.10
N LEU A 325 -10.74 42.53 7.13
CA LEU A 325 -10.32 43.58 8.05
C LEU A 325 -9.58 43.05 9.28
N GLU A 326 -10.03 41.90 9.79
CA GLU A 326 -9.51 41.30 11.02
C GLU A 326 -9.58 39.78 10.89
N GLU A 327 -8.60 39.10 11.48
CA GLU A 327 -8.49 37.65 11.44
C GLU A 327 -8.09 37.10 12.80
N ILE A 328 -8.83 36.10 13.25
CA ILE A 328 -8.54 35.25 14.39
C ILE A 328 -8.19 33.88 13.80
N PRO A 329 -6.89 33.54 13.70
CA PRO A 329 -6.46 32.29 13.10
C PRO A 329 -6.91 31.10 13.96
N PHE A 330 -7.00 29.93 13.33
CA PHE A 330 -7.36 28.72 14.04
C PHE A 330 -6.32 28.38 15.12
N SER A 331 -6.77 28.16 16.35
CA SER A 331 -5.97 27.61 17.44
C SER A 331 -6.66 26.41 18.06
N SER A 332 -5.94 25.33 18.39
CA SER A 332 -6.50 24.15 19.04
C SER A 332 -7.15 24.46 20.40
N ALA A 333 -6.71 25.53 21.08
CA ALA A 333 -7.31 25.99 22.33
C ALA A 333 -8.70 26.60 22.11
N GLN A 334 -8.87 27.36 21.02
CA GLN A 334 -10.12 28.03 20.68
C GLN A 334 -11.05 27.17 19.82
N LYS A 335 -10.51 26.20 19.07
CA LYS A 335 -11.21 25.28 18.15
C LYS A 335 -12.07 25.98 17.08
N ILE A 336 -11.84 27.27 16.85
CA ILE A 336 -12.55 28.08 15.85
C ILE A 336 -11.54 28.96 15.10
N MET A 337 -11.92 29.37 13.89
CA MET A 337 -11.29 30.44 13.11
C MET A 337 -12.37 31.47 12.80
N ALA A 338 -12.03 32.75 12.88
CA ALA A 338 -12.97 33.83 12.58
C ALA A 338 -12.30 34.92 11.74
N VAL A 339 -13.04 35.44 10.77
CA VAL A 339 -12.58 36.51 9.88
C VAL A 339 -13.64 37.58 9.82
N LYS A 340 -13.27 38.82 10.07
CA LYS A 340 -14.12 39.97 9.85
C LYS A 340 -13.89 40.50 8.45
N ALA A 341 -14.92 40.53 7.61
CA ALA A 341 -14.81 40.98 6.23
C ALA A 341 -15.95 41.93 5.83
N ILE A 342 -15.64 42.82 4.88
CA ILE A 342 -16.60 43.70 4.19
C ILE A 342 -16.67 43.30 2.71
N PRO A 343 -17.87 43.24 2.09
CA PRO A 343 -17.99 43.06 0.66
C PRO A 343 -17.44 44.28 -0.10
N LEU A 344 -16.59 44.05 -1.10
CA LEU A 344 -16.10 45.10 -2.00
C LEU A 344 -17.25 45.50 -2.94
N SER A 345 -17.82 46.70 -2.79
CA SER A 345 -18.83 47.18 -3.74
C SER A 345 -18.16 47.39 -5.10
N ASN A 346 -18.53 46.61 -6.11
CA ASN A 346 -18.05 46.85 -7.46
C ASN A 346 -18.64 48.17 -8.01
N ASN A 347 -17.78 49.15 -8.27
CA ASN A 347 -18.02 50.16 -9.31
C ASN A 347 -18.07 49.43 -10.67
N PHE A 348 -19.21 48.84 -11.02
CA PHE A 348 -19.42 48.28 -12.36
C PHE A 348 -19.81 49.41 -13.32
N ASN A 349 -18.88 49.72 -14.23
CA ASN A 349 -19.19 50.38 -15.50
C ASN A 349 -20.19 49.53 -16.31
N ASN A 350 -21.13 50.21 -16.94
CA ASN A 350 -22.40 49.71 -17.49
C ASN A 350 -22.36 48.78 -18.71
N ASP A 351 -21.23 48.22 -19.13
CA ASP A 351 -21.15 47.54 -20.43
C ASP A 351 -20.64 46.09 -20.32
N LYS A 352 -21.53 45.17 -19.94
CA LYS A 352 -21.70 43.81 -20.50
C LYS A 352 -22.68 42.98 -19.64
N LYS A 353 -23.86 42.72 -20.20
CA LYS A 353 -24.77 41.66 -19.76
C LYS A 353 -24.10 40.30 -19.99
N GLU A 354 -23.62 39.67 -18.91
CA GLU A 354 -23.60 38.21 -18.68
C GLU A 354 -22.63 37.89 -17.54
N MET A 355 -23.15 37.87 -16.30
CA MET A 355 -22.77 36.91 -15.26
C MET A 355 -23.76 37.12 -14.10
N THR A 356 -24.52 36.08 -13.76
CA THR A 356 -25.47 36.08 -12.64
C THR A 356 -24.71 36.09 -11.32
N LEU A 357 -24.17 37.27 -10.98
CA LEU A 357 -23.65 37.55 -9.65
C LEU A 357 -24.85 37.56 -8.71
N ILE A 358 -24.74 36.76 -7.64
CA ILE A 358 -25.63 36.80 -6.48
C ILE A 358 -25.52 38.21 -5.92
N THR A 359 -26.47 39.08 -6.30
CA THR A 359 -26.66 40.34 -5.61
C THR A 359 -27.20 40.02 -4.22
N ASP A 360 -26.70 40.72 -3.21
CA ASP A 360 -27.26 40.71 -1.84
C ASP A 360 -28.65 41.42 -1.84
N ASP A 361 -29.50 41.17 -2.84
CA ASP A 361 -30.86 41.70 -2.92
C ASP A 361 -31.82 40.69 -2.30
N ASP A 362 -31.95 40.72 -0.96
CA ASP A 362 -33.17 40.29 -0.25
C ASP A 362 -33.11 40.70 1.24
N ASP A 363 -32.82 41.98 1.53
CA ASP A 363 -33.11 42.57 2.85
C ASP A 363 -33.78 43.94 2.68
N CYS A 364 -35.06 43.94 2.28
CA CYS A 364 -35.93 45.12 2.40
C CYS A 364 -37.31 44.70 2.87
N GLY A 365 -37.35 44.21 4.11
CA GLY A 365 -38.55 43.96 4.90
C GLY A 365 -38.44 44.53 6.31
N GLY A 366 -38.13 45.83 6.42
CA GLY A 366 -38.43 46.66 7.60
C GLY A 366 -37.63 46.40 8.88
N ASP A 367 -36.40 46.93 8.96
CA ASP A 367 -35.97 47.76 10.09
C ASP A 367 -34.72 48.57 9.68
N HIS A 368 -34.85 49.89 9.57
CA HIS A 368 -33.76 50.78 9.17
C HIS A 368 -32.79 50.98 10.35
N SER A 369 -31.78 50.14 10.49
CA SER A 369 -30.69 50.42 11.44
C SER A 369 -29.27 49.97 11.06
N PHE A 370 -29.04 49.32 9.92
CA PHE A 370 -27.66 49.00 9.48
C PHE A 370 -27.49 49.12 7.96
N PRO A 371 -26.52 49.91 7.45
CA PRO A 371 -26.25 49.99 6.02
C PRO A 371 -25.59 48.71 5.49
N ASP A 372 -25.92 48.33 4.24
CA ASP A 372 -25.48 47.12 3.53
C ASP A 372 -23.95 46.95 3.34
N ASN A 373 -23.16 47.90 3.85
CA ASN A 373 -21.69 47.90 3.85
C ASN A 373 -21.08 47.58 5.23
N CYS A 374 -21.81 46.90 6.11
CA CYS A 374 -21.34 46.62 7.47
C CYS A 374 -20.44 45.38 7.54
N ALA A 375 -19.31 45.51 8.24
CA ALA A 375 -18.38 44.41 8.48
C ALA A 375 -19.06 43.26 9.25
N LYS A 376 -18.93 42.04 8.75
CA LYS A 376 -19.48 40.83 9.37
C LYS A 376 -18.35 39.87 9.73
N TYR A 377 -18.50 39.16 10.85
CA TYR A 377 -17.67 38.01 11.20
C TYR A 377 -18.16 36.76 10.47
N TYR A 378 -17.23 36.02 9.90
CA TYR A 378 -17.40 34.71 9.29
C TYR A 378 -16.59 33.70 10.09
N VAL A 379 -17.25 32.70 10.66
CA VAL A 379 -16.67 31.80 11.66
C VAL A 379 -16.85 30.36 11.20
N LYS A 380 -15.78 29.56 11.34
CA LYS A 380 -15.81 28.11 11.19
C LYS A 380 -15.13 27.43 12.37
N GLY A 381 -15.56 26.23 12.73
CA GLY A 381 -14.89 25.47 13.80
C GLY A 381 -15.69 24.30 14.34
N ALA A 382 -15.32 23.84 15.53
CA ALA A 382 -16.02 22.77 16.23
C ALA A 382 -17.45 23.22 16.60
N LEU A 383 -18.45 22.38 16.31
CA LEU A 383 -19.87 22.69 16.57
C LEU A 383 -20.11 23.04 18.04
N GLU A 384 -19.51 22.30 18.97
CA GLU A 384 -19.66 22.51 20.43
C GLU A 384 -19.17 23.88 20.92
N VAL A 385 -18.23 24.50 20.20
CA VAL A 385 -17.69 25.82 20.56
C VAL A 385 -18.42 26.94 19.82
N LEU A 386 -18.84 26.67 18.57
CA LEU A 386 -19.47 27.66 17.71
C LEU A 386 -20.96 27.85 18.03
N LEU A 387 -21.70 26.77 18.27
CA LEU A 387 -23.15 26.80 18.46
C LEU A 387 -23.60 27.62 19.69
N PRO A 388 -22.92 27.59 20.86
CA PRO A 388 -23.26 28.45 22.00
C PRO A 388 -23.16 29.94 21.73
N ASN A 389 -22.37 30.35 20.72
CA ASN A 389 -22.21 31.75 20.32
C ASN A 389 -23.25 32.19 19.26
N CYS A 390 -24.11 31.26 18.81
CA CYS A 390 -25.18 31.54 17.87
C CYS A 390 -26.48 31.90 18.58
N THR A 391 -27.06 33.05 18.22
CA THR A 391 -28.38 33.49 18.69
C THR A 391 -29.49 33.13 17.71
N LYS A 392 -29.13 32.97 16.43
CA LYS A 392 -30.04 32.75 15.30
C LYS A 392 -29.52 31.61 14.44
N TYR A 393 -30.39 31.04 13.62
CA TYR A 393 -30.00 30.17 12.52
C TYR A 393 -30.63 30.65 11.21
N ALA A 394 -29.97 30.35 10.10
CA ALA A 394 -30.47 30.67 8.78
C ALA A 394 -31.61 29.70 8.41
N PHE A 395 -32.77 30.25 8.09
CA PHE A 395 -33.89 29.48 7.55
C PHE A 395 -34.44 30.24 6.34
N ILE A 396 -34.15 29.73 5.16
CA ILE A 396 -34.47 30.31 3.86
C ILE A 396 -33.81 31.69 3.74
N ASP A 397 -34.60 32.74 3.57
CA ASP A 397 -34.19 34.13 3.48
C ASP A 397 -34.47 34.88 4.80
N LYS A 398 -34.73 34.14 5.89
CA LYS A 398 -35.01 34.69 7.23
C LYS A 398 -34.02 34.17 8.27
N LYS A 399 -33.77 35.00 9.28
CA LYS A 399 -32.99 34.64 10.47
C LYS A 399 -33.96 34.32 11.58
N VAL A 400 -33.98 33.07 12.04
CA VAL A 400 -34.91 32.58 13.08
C VAL A 400 -34.15 32.46 14.40
N PRO A 401 -34.73 32.83 15.55
CA PRO A 401 -34.09 32.65 16.85
C PRO A 401 -33.78 31.18 17.12
N LEU A 402 -32.63 30.92 17.76
CA LEU A 402 -32.15 29.58 18.05
C LEU A 402 -32.70 29.08 19.38
N ASP A 403 -33.65 28.14 19.33
CA ASP A 403 -34.20 27.49 20.52
C ASP A 403 -33.36 26.27 20.96
N LYS A 404 -33.46 25.90 22.24
CA LYS A 404 -32.76 24.74 22.81
C LYS A 404 -33.08 23.43 22.08
N ASN A 405 -34.36 23.21 21.71
CA ASN A 405 -34.77 22.04 20.93
C ASN A 405 -34.08 21.96 19.57
N ARG A 406 -33.83 23.11 18.92
CA ARG A 406 -33.17 23.15 17.62
C ARG A 406 -31.65 22.96 17.75
N MET A 407 -31.04 23.48 18.81
CA MET A 407 -29.65 23.16 19.15
C MET A 407 -29.42 21.67 19.36
N ASP A 408 -30.30 21.00 20.12
CA ASP A 408 -30.19 19.57 20.38
C ASP A 408 -30.31 18.74 19.08
N GLN A 409 -31.14 19.18 18.14
CA GLN A 409 -31.23 18.57 16.81
C GLN A 409 -29.93 18.71 16.00
N PHE A 410 -29.28 19.88 16.01
CA PHE A 410 -27.99 20.03 15.34
C PHE A 410 -26.90 19.18 15.98
N TYR A 411 -26.91 19.01 17.31
CA TYR A 411 -26.00 18.07 17.98
C TYR A 411 -26.26 16.62 17.55
N MET A 412 -27.52 16.19 17.42
CA MET A 412 -27.86 14.85 16.92
C MET A 412 -27.39 14.64 15.48
N GLU A 413 -27.65 15.59 14.58
CA GLU A 413 -27.18 15.52 13.18
C GLU A 413 -25.65 15.44 13.10
N ALA A 414 -24.93 16.21 13.92
CA ALA A 414 -23.48 16.13 13.99
C ALA A 414 -22.98 14.78 14.52
N GLN A 415 -23.64 14.21 15.52
CA GLN A 415 -23.34 12.86 16.01
C GLN A 415 -23.55 11.80 14.92
N ASP A 416 -24.59 11.93 14.10
CA ASP A 416 -24.86 11.02 12.99
C ASP A 416 -23.81 11.15 11.86
N LEU A 417 -23.31 12.36 11.59
CA LEU A 417 -22.15 12.54 10.71
C LEU A 417 -20.90 11.89 11.32
N GLY A 418 -20.66 12.08 12.62
CA GLY A 418 -19.54 11.47 13.35
C GLY A 418 -19.59 9.94 13.32
N ARG A 419 -20.77 9.32 13.49
CA ARG A 419 -20.98 7.87 13.38
C ARG A 419 -20.63 7.33 11.99
N LYS A 420 -20.74 8.14 10.95
CA LYS A 420 -20.31 7.80 9.58
C LYS A 420 -18.80 7.99 9.36
N GLY A 421 -18.04 8.26 10.42
CA GLY A 421 -16.59 8.53 10.40
C GLY A 421 -16.22 9.89 9.80
N LEU A 422 -17.15 10.84 9.79
CA LEU A 422 -16.93 12.17 9.23
C LEU A 422 -16.44 13.13 10.32
N ARG A 423 -15.38 13.88 10.05
CA ARG A 423 -14.98 15.04 10.85
C ARG A 423 -15.95 16.17 10.56
N VAL A 424 -16.67 16.61 11.61
CA VAL A 424 -17.70 17.66 11.48
C VAL A 424 -17.08 19.05 11.64
N LEU A 425 -17.40 19.96 10.72
CA LEU A 425 -17.02 21.37 10.79
C LEU A 425 -18.27 22.24 10.66
N ALA A 426 -18.49 23.16 11.61
CA ALA A 426 -19.64 24.05 11.66
C ALA A 426 -19.31 25.44 11.11
N PHE A 427 -20.32 26.13 10.58
CA PHE A 427 -20.20 27.46 9.97
C PHE A 427 -21.27 28.43 10.48
N ALA A 428 -20.86 29.66 10.78
CA ALA A 428 -21.75 30.75 11.16
C ALA A 428 -21.23 32.11 10.69
N TYR A 429 -22.11 33.10 10.60
CA TYR A 429 -21.74 34.50 10.38
C TYR A 429 -22.58 35.45 11.22
N GLY A 430 -22.07 36.64 11.53
CA GLY A 430 -22.84 37.62 12.32
C GLY A 430 -22.13 38.96 12.48
N PRO A 431 -22.81 39.99 13.03
CA PRO A 431 -22.21 41.30 13.30
C PRO A 431 -21.14 41.26 14.40
N THR A 432 -21.28 40.36 15.38
CA THR A 432 -20.32 40.19 16.49
C THR A 432 -20.10 38.71 16.79
N MET A 433 -18.99 38.38 17.47
CA MET A 433 -18.67 36.99 17.86
C MET A 433 -19.68 36.36 18.84
N ASN A 434 -20.53 37.17 19.50
CA ASN A 434 -21.55 36.69 20.45
C ASN A 434 -22.98 36.72 19.87
N ASP A 435 -23.16 37.23 18.64
CA ASP A 435 -24.46 37.29 17.95
C ASP A 435 -24.29 36.66 16.55
N LEU A 436 -24.01 35.37 16.52
CA LEU A 436 -23.81 34.63 15.28
C LEU A 436 -25.11 33.99 14.77
N THR A 437 -25.23 33.86 13.45
CA THR A 437 -26.27 33.12 12.75
C THR A 437 -25.68 31.82 12.23
N PHE A 438 -26.14 30.69 12.77
CA PHE A 438 -25.73 29.35 12.33
C PHE A 438 -26.24 29.04 10.91
N VAL A 439 -25.36 28.56 10.03
CA VAL A 439 -25.70 28.27 8.62
C VAL A 439 -25.72 26.77 8.32
N GLY A 440 -24.95 25.99 9.07
CA GLY A 440 -24.91 24.54 8.95
C GLY A 440 -23.52 23.97 9.23
N MET A 441 -23.32 22.73 8.82
CA MET A 441 -22.12 21.94 9.05
C MET A 441 -21.77 21.08 7.84
N THR A 442 -20.50 20.70 7.74
CA THR A 442 -20.00 19.75 6.74
C THR A 442 -19.34 18.56 7.41
N GLY A 443 -19.42 17.41 6.76
CA GLY A 443 -18.68 16.20 7.08
C GLY A 443 -17.50 16.03 6.12
N ILE A 444 -16.30 16.02 6.69
CA ILE A 444 -15.02 15.88 5.99
C ILE A 444 -14.45 14.50 6.29
N LEU A 445 -13.94 13.80 5.28
CA LEU A 445 -13.12 12.60 5.49
C LEU A 445 -11.97 12.53 4.50
N ASP A 446 -11.05 11.61 4.74
CA ASP A 446 -10.06 11.16 3.76
C ASP A 446 -10.66 10.00 2.94
N PRO A 447 -11.09 10.25 1.69
CA PRO A 447 -11.84 9.27 0.92
C PRO A 447 -10.96 8.10 0.45
N PRO A 448 -11.54 6.89 0.37
CA PRO A 448 -10.86 5.75 -0.25
C PRO A 448 -10.56 6.03 -1.72
N ARG A 449 -9.46 5.48 -2.25
CA ARG A 449 -9.15 5.56 -3.69
C ARG A 449 -10.24 4.83 -4.48
N LYS A 450 -10.48 5.28 -5.72
CA LYS A 450 -11.41 4.61 -6.64
C LYS A 450 -10.87 3.21 -6.96
N GLY A 451 -11.75 2.20 -7.09
CA GLY A 451 -11.35 0.84 -7.43
C GLY A 451 -10.92 -0.02 -6.24
N VAL A 452 -10.53 0.57 -5.10
CA VAL A 452 -10.00 -0.20 -3.95
C VAL A 452 -11.03 -1.19 -3.40
N ARG A 453 -12.30 -0.79 -3.33
CA ARG A 453 -13.37 -1.66 -2.84
C ARG A 453 -13.53 -2.86 -3.77
N GLU A 454 -13.60 -2.60 -5.07
CA GLU A 454 -13.74 -3.62 -6.10
C GLU A 454 -12.55 -4.59 -6.09
N SER A 455 -11.33 -4.08 -5.92
CA SER A 455 -10.12 -4.89 -5.78
C SER A 455 -10.11 -5.72 -4.49
N ILE A 456 -10.57 -5.18 -3.35
CA ILE A 456 -10.70 -5.95 -2.10
C ILE A 456 -11.73 -7.07 -2.26
N GLU A 457 -12.87 -6.80 -2.92
CA GLU A 457 -13.89 -7.80 -3.19
C GLU A 457 -13.38 -8.91 -4.13
N ALA A 458 -12.60 -8.56 -5.16
CA ALA A 458 -11.96 -9.51 -6.08
C ALA A 458 -10.84 -10.34 -5.41
N LEU A 459 -10.01 -9.73 -4.56
CA LEU A 459 -9.01 -10.46 -3.80
C LEU A 459 -9.67 -11.44 -2.82
N ARG A 460 -10.77 -11.04 -2.19
CA ARG A 460 -11.53 -11.89 -1.29
C ARG A 460 -12.19 -13.06 -2.02
N SER A 461 -12.67 -12.88 -3.25
CA SER A 461 -13.23 -13.99 -4.04
C SER A 461 -12.17 -15.03 -4.40
N SER A 462 -10.90 -14.60 -4.58
CA SER A 462 -9.74 -15.48 -4.74
C SER A 462 -9.12 -15.93 -3.40
N THR A 463 -9.82 -15.80 -2.26
CA THR A 463 -9.39 -16.22 -0.91
C THR A 463 -8.20 -15.47 -0.31
N VAL A 464 -7.79 -14.34 -0.89
CA VAL A 464 -6.79 -13.44 -0.30
C VAL A 464 -7.47 -12.49 0.67
N GLU A 465 -7.06 -12.49 1.94
CA GLU A 465 -7.62 -11.58 2.93
C GLU A 465 -6.92 -10.22 2.91
N VAL A 466 -7.67 -9.14 3.01
CA VAL A 466 -7.12 -7.79 3.21
C VAL A 466 -7.38 -7.35 4.64
N LYS A 467 -6.34 -6.86 5.33
CA LYS A 467 -6.39 -6.33 6.69
C LYS A 467 -5.94 -4.87 6.70
N MET A 468 -6.70 -3.99 7.34
CA MET A 468 -6.36 -2.58 7.48
C MET A 468 -5.58 -2.33 8.76
N LEU A 469 -4.46 -1.62 8.64
CA LEU A 469 -3.65 -1.11 9.75
C LEU A 469 -3.74 0.42 9.76
N THR A 470 -4.11 1.03 10.88
CA THR A 470 -4.20 2.50 10.96
C THR A 470 -3.83 3.03 12.35
N GLY A 471 -3.26 4.24 12.38
CA GLY A 471 -3.05 5.03 13.59
C GLY A 471 -4.33 5.71 14.11
N ASP A 472 -5.40 5.71 13.31
CA ASP A 472 -6.66 6.39 13.63
C ASP A 472 -7.40 5.86 14.86
N ALA A 473 -8.36 6.66 15.33
CA ALA A 473 -9.37 6.22 16.27
C ALA A 473 -10.29 5.12 15.68
N LYS A 474 -10.89 4.34 16.59
CA LYS A 474 -11.74 3.20 16.26
C LYS A 474 -12.90 3.56 15.33
N GLU A 475 -13.56 4.68 15.58
CA GLU A 475 -14.73 5.14 14.85
C GLU A 475 -14.40 5.41 13.38
N THR A 476 -13.31 6.14 13.14
CA THR A 476 -12.80 6.43 11.79
C THR A 476 -12.37 5.17 11.06
N ALA A 477 -11.61 4.30 11.74
CA ALA A 477 -11.13 3.04 11.17
C ALA A 477 -12.29 2.12 10.75
N CYS A 478 -13.31 1.97 11.62
CA CYS A 478 -14.48 1.14 11.33
C CYS A 478 -15.32 1.74 10.20
N ALA A 479 -15.49 3.06 10.15
CA ALA A 479 -16.25 3.73 9.11
C ALA A 479 -15.60 3.58 7.71
N ILE A 480 -14.28 3.78 7.61
CA ILE A 480 -13.54 3.54 6.36
C ILE A 480 -13.55 2.05 6.02
N GLY A 481 -13.33 1.17 6.99
CA GLY A 481 -13.39 -0.28 6.80
C GLY A 481 -14.74 -0.76 6.27
N GLN A 482 -15.85 -0.15 6.72
CA GLN A 482 -17.19 -0.49 6.22
C GLN A 482 -17.40 -0.03 4.77
N ARG A 483 -16.88 1.15 4.39
CA ARG A 483 -16.92 1.65 3.00
C ARG A 483 -16.10 0.79 2.04
N LEU A 484 -14.99 0.23 2.52
CA LEU A 484 -14.10 -0.64 1.76
C LEU A 484 -14.56 -2.11 1.73
N GLY A 485 -15.62 -2.48 2.45
CA GLY A 485 -16.10 -3.87 2.51
C GLY A 485 -15.26 -4.80 3.41
N LEU A 486 -14.43 -4.23 4.30
CA LEU A 486 -13.55 -4.97 5.22
C LEU A 486 -14.25 -5.41 6.51
N CYS A 487 -15.32 -4.72 6.90
CA CYS A 487 -16.13 -5.06 8.07
C CYS A 487 -17.03 -6.26 7.77
N VAL A 488 -16.63 -7.44 8.27
CA VAL A 488 -17.46 -8.66 8.27
C VAL A 488 -17.99 -8.85 9.70
N PRO A 489 -19.27 -9.23 9.91
CA PRO A 489 -19.85 -9.39 11.26
C PRO A 489 -19.05 -10.29 12.21
N GLU A 490 -18.25 -11.22 11.66
CA GLU A 490 -17.44 -12.18 12.40
C GLU A 490 -16.05 -11.66 12.81
N LYS A 491 -15.58 -10.53 12.25
CA LYS A 491 -14.23 -10.00 12.47
C LYS A 491 -14.27 -8.70 13.27
N LEU A 492 -13.65 -8.71 14.46
CA LEU A 492 -13.66 -7.58 15.39
C LEU A 492 -12.50 -6.61 15.13
N PRO A 493 -12.70 -5.29 15.32
CA PRO A 493 -11.61 -4.32 15.33
C PRO A 493 -10.78 -4.45 16.61
N PHE A 494 -9.47 -4.25 16.52
CA PHE A 494 -8.52 -4.44 17.63
C PHE A 494 -7.55 -3.26 17.79
N SER A 495 -7.31 -2.81 19.02
CA SER A 495 -6.48 -1.64 19.33
C SER A 495 -5.00 -2.00 19.45
N GLY A 496 -4.09 -1.07 19.12
CA GLY A 496 -2.67 -1.18 19.46
C GLY A 496 -2.40 -1.45 20.95
N ASP A 497 -3.13 -0.76 21.84
CA ASP A 497 -3.00 -0.94 23.29
C ASP A 497 -3.38 -2.36 23.75
N GLU A 498 -4.30 -3.01 23.04
CA GLU A 498 -4.73 -4.39 23.32
C GLU A 498 -3.68 -5.40 22.83
N ILE A 499 -2.97 -5.08 21.74
CA ILE A 499 -1.83 -5.89 21.24
C ILE A 499 -0.70 -5.89 22.27
N ASP A 500 -0.43 -4.76 22.91
CA ASP A 500 0.62 -4.64 23.93
C ASP A 500 0.34 -5.40 25.22
N GLN A 501 -0.93 -5.67 25.52
CA GLN A 501 -1.35 -6.47 26.68
C GLN A 501 -1.23 -7.98 26.44
N LEU A 502 -1.15 -8.41 25.18
CA LEU A 502 -1.07 -9.82 24.80
C LEU A 502 0.37 -10.25 24.54
N ASP A 503 0.68 -11.48 24.95
CA ASP A 503 1.87 -12.20 24.53
C ASP A 503 1.76 -12.60 23.06
N ASP A 504 2.91 -12.84 22.42
CA ASP A 504 2.98 -13.08 20.98
C ASP A 504 2.27 -14.38 20.55
N GLU A 505 2.20 -15.41 21.40
CA GLU A 505 1.48 -16.65 21.09
C GLU A 505 -0.05 -16.46 21.14
N SER A 506 -0.56 -15.86 22.23
CA SER A 506 -1.98 -15.52 22.33
C SER A 506 -2.44 -14.58 21.22
N PHE A 507 -1.61 -13.58 20.89
CA PHE A 507 -1.90 -12.65 19.82
C PHE A 507 -1.95 -13.34 18.45
N ALA A 508 -1.02 -14.26 18.18
CA ALA A 508 -1.02 -15.02 16.95
C ALA A 508 -2.33 -15.82 16.78
N ASN A 509 -2.87 -16.42 17.83
CA ASN A 509 -4.12 -17.20 17.74
C ASN A 509 -5.36 -16.37 17.33
N ILE A 510 -5.37 -15.06 17.62
CA ILE A 510 -6.51 -14.17 17.33
C ILE A 510 -6.32 -13.36 16.05
N VAL A 511 -5.07 -13.15 15.58
CA VAL A 511 -4.73 -12.23 14.48
C VAL A 511 -5.46 -12.56 13.17
N SER A 512 -5.76 -13.84 12.93
CA SER A 512 -6.49 -14.31 11.75
C SER A 512 -7.94 -13.81 11.74
N ARG A 513 -8.57 -13.65 12.91
CA ARG A 513 -9.97 -13.21 13.08
C ARG A 513 -10.16 -11.69 13.07
N ILE A 514 -9.09 -10.91 12.94
CA ILE A 514 -9.14 -9.44 12.98
C ILE A 514 -9.00 -8.88 11.56
N SER A 515 -9.89 -7.98 11.14
CA SER A 515 -9.79 -7.26 9.85
C SER A 515 -9.18 -5.88 9.97
N ILE A 516 -9.38 -5.20 11.11
CA ILE A 516 -9.06 -3.79 11.28
C ILE A 516 -8.29 -3.63 12.58
N PHE A 517 -7.09 -3.07 12.47
CA PHE A 517 -6.29 -2.67 13.62
C PHE A 517 -6.20 -1.15 13.67
N TYR A 518 -6.52 -0.55 14.82
CA TYR A 518 -6.56 0.90 15.02
C TYR A 518 -5.59 1.34 16.13
N ARG A 519 -5.19 2.62 16.15
CA ARG A 519 -4.12 3.14 17.03
C ARG A 519 -2.83 2.30 16.99
N VAL A 520 -2.44 1.86 15.80
CA VAL A 520 -1.28 0.97 15.58
C VAL A 520 -0.05 1.79 15.22
N GLY A 521 1.05 1.60 15.97
CA GLY A 521 2.36 2.16 15.64
C GLY A 521 3.27 1.21 14.84
N PRO A 522 4.49 1.64 14.47
CA PRO A 522 5.43 0.84 13.68
C PRO A 522 5.75 -0.54 14.30
N SER A 523 5.94 -0.60 15.62
CA SER A 523 6.20 -1.85 16.37
C SER A 523 5.02 -2.82 16.26
N HIS A 524 3.79 -2.32 16.36
CA HIS A 524 2.58 -3.13 16.25
C HIS A 524 2.41 -3.67 14.83
N LYS A 525 2.66 -2.86 13.79
CA LYS A 525 2.65 -3.33 12.38
C LYS A 525 3.59 -4.51 12.18
N LEU A 526 4.81 -4.43 12.72
CA LEU A 526 5.77 -5.53 12.68
C LEU A 526 5.27 -6.78 13.43
N ARG A 527 4.70 -6.62 14.64
CA ARG A 527 4.14 -7.75 15.42
C ARG A 527 3.01 -8.44 14.67
N ILE A 528 2.13 -7.68 14.01
CA ILE A 528 1.03 -8.22 13.20
C ILE A 528 1.57 -9.07 12.03
N VAL A 529 2.54 -8.55 11.29
CA VAL A 529 3.18 -9.31 10.18
C VAL A 529 3.80 -10.61 10.69
N LYS A 530 4.56 -10.56 11.79
CA LYS A 530 5.18 -11.76 12.39
C LYS A 530 4.15 -12.79 12.89
N ALA A 531 3.06 -12.33 13.49
CA ALA A 531 1.98 -13.19 13.99
C ALA A 531 1.22 -13.90 12.86
N LEU A 532 1.05 -13.24 11.71
CA LEU A 532 0.48 -13.86 10.51
C LEU A 532 1.46 -14.85 9.87
N GLN A 533 2.74 -14.50 9.81
CA GLN A 533 3.80 -15.38 9.28
C GLN A 533 3.98 -16.64 10.14
N SER A 534 3.80 -16.58 11.47
CA SER A 534 3.92 -17.75 12.35
C SER A 534 2.83 -18.80 12.10
N HIS A 535 1.69 -18.40 11.53
CA HIS A 535 0.65 -19.31 11.03
C HIS A 535 1.03 -19.98 9.70
N GLY A 536 2.16 -19.61 9.10
CA GLY A 536 2.60 -20.07 7.80
C GLY A 536 1.84 -19.41 6.64
N LEU A 537 1.21 -18.26 6.87
CA LEU A 537 0.61 -17.43 5.84
C LEU A 537 1.70 -16.57 5.17
N ILE A 538 1.60 -16.40 3.86
CA ILE A 538 2.43 -15.45 3.12
C ILE A 538 1.80 -14.07 3.20
N VAL A 539 2.55 -13.12 3.77
CA VAL A 539 2.04 -11.79 4.11
C VAL A 539 2.63 -10.75 3.16
N GLY A 540 1.75 -10.07 2.43
CA GLY A 540 2.07 -8.80 1.77
C GLY A 540 1.81 -7.62 2.70
N MET A 541 2.68 -6.62 2.68
CA MET A 541 2.46 -5.35 3.37
C MET A 541 2.47 -4.22 2.35
N THR A 542 1.47 -3.34 2.38
CA THR A 542 1.42 -2.11 1.57
C THR A 542 1.51 -0.88 2.48
N GLY A 543 2.32 0.09 2.09
CA GLY A 543 2.49 1.33 2.84
C GLY A 543 3.20 2.44 2.05
N ASP A 544 3.17 3.64 2.58
CA ASP A 544 3.71 4.85 1.96
C ASP A 544 4.65 5.63 2.91
N GLY A 545 4.42 5.59 4.22
CA GLY A 545 5.16 6.32 5.25
C GLY A 545 6.32 5.54 5.89
N VAL A 546 7.32 6.25 6.42
CA VAL A 546 8.53 5.63 7.04
C VAL A 546 8.18 4.70 8.21
N ASN A 547 7.04 4.95 8.87
CA ASN A 547 6.43 4.09 9.89
C ASN A 547 6.14 2.66 9.41
N ASP A 548 5.93 2.45 8.10
CA ASP A 548 5.71 1.14 7.49
C ASP A 548 7.00 0.40 7.16
N GLY A 549 8.13 1.09 7.06
CA GLY A 549 9.37 0.54 6.52
C GLY A 549 9.82 -0.76 7.20
N VAL A 550 9.70 -0.87 8.53
CA VAL A 550 10.11 -2.08 9.25
C VAL A 550 9.18 -3.26 8.92
N ALA A 551 7.88 -3.03 8.85
CA ALA A 551 6.89 -4.05 8.50
C ALA A 551 7.01 -4.44 7.01
N LEU A 552 7.22 -3.47 6.12
CA LEU A 552 7.49 -3.68 4.69
C LEU A 552 8.72 -4.56 4.47
N LYS A 553 9.80 -4.33 5.21
CA LYS A 553 11.02 -5.14 5.10
C LYS A 553 10.84 -6.57 5.59
N LYS A 554 9.99 -6.77 6.60
CA LYS A 554 9.76 -8.07 7.23
C LYS A 554 8.74 -8.93 6.50
N ALA A 555 7.78 -8.29 5.83
CA ALA A 555 6.79 -8.96 5.01
C ALA A 555 7.46 -9.88 3.98
N ASP A 556 6.76 -10.94 3.57
CA ASP A 556 7.22 -11.80 2.48
C ASP A 556 7.27 -11.01 1.17
N ILE A 557 6.39 -10.01 1.05
CA ILE A 557 6.49 -8.97 0.05
C ILE A 557 6.13 -7.58 0.59
N GLY A 558 7.07 -6.64 0.49
CA GLY A 558 6.81 -5.23 0.73
C GLY A 558 6.38 -4.50 -0.55
N ILE A 559 5.28 -3.76 -0.49
CA ILE A 559 4.71 -2.98 -1.61
C ILE A 559 4.66 -1.51 -1.21
N ALA A 560 5.35 -0.64 -1.96
CA ALA A 560 5.36 0.80 -1.73
C ALA A 560 4.53 1.56 -2.77
N MET A 561 3.91 2.65 -2.33
CA MET A 561 3.27 3.62 -3.23
C MET A 561 4.34 4.43 -3.99
N GLY A 562 4.14 4.65 -5.28
CA GLY A 562 5.09 5.30 -6.18
C GLY A 562 5.06 6.82 -6.13
N LYS A 563 3.88 7.44 -6.02
CA LYS A 563 3.73 8.91 -5.94
C LYS A 563 3.63 9.37 -4.49
N SER A 564 2.73 8.80 -3.69
CA SER A 564 2.56 9.17 -2.27
C SER A 564 3.66 8.62 -1.36
N GLY A 565 4.31 7.51 -1.74
CA GLY A 565 5.32 6.86 -0.90
C GLY A 565 6.59 7.69 -0.72
N THR A 566 7.12 7.64 0.51
CA THR A 566 8.43 8.19 0.84
C THR A 566 9.54 7.39 0.16
N ASP A 567 10.66 8.06 -0.14
CA ASP A 567 11.82 7.40 -0.78
C ASP A 567 12.38 6.27 0.08
N VAL A 568 12.28 6.39 1.41
CA VAL A 568 12.64 5.32 2.35
C VAL A 568 11.77 4.08 2.11
N CYS A 569 10.45 4.23 1.98
CA CYS A 569 9.56 3.09 1.75
C CYS A 569 9.79 2.42 0.40
N LYS A 570 9.97 3.20 -0.66
CA LYS A 570 10.33 2.68 -2.00
C LYS A 570 11.66 1.94 -1.98
N GLU A 571 12.60 2.37 -1.14
CA GLU A 571 13.88 1.70 -1.02
C GLU A 571 13.82 0.39 -0.23
N VAL A 572 12.91 0.29 0.74
CA VAL A 572 12.77 -0.89 1.59
C VAL A 572 11.84 -1.95 0.98
N SER A 573 10.88 -1.54 0.16
CA SER A 573 9.93 -2.45 -0.49
C SER A 573 10.59 -3.34 -1.55
N ASP A 574 9.91 -4.43 -1.91
CA ASP A 574 10.29 -5.30 -3.02
C ASP A 574 9.56 -4.93 -4.32
N MET A 575 8.41 -4.26 -4.20
CA MET A 575 7.55 -3.80 -5.29
C MET A 575 7.19 -2.32 -5.10
N ILE A 576 7.03 -1.59 -6.20
CA ILE A 576 6.59 -0.20 -6.23
C ILE A 576 5.41 -0.06 -7.22
N LEU A 577 4.31 0.54 -6.76
CA LEU A 577 3.14 0.86 -7.58
C LEU A 577 3.28 2.27 -8.16
N VAL A 578 3.64 2.39 -9.44
CA VAL A 578 3.96 3.69 -10.07
C VAL A 578 2.74 4.62 -10.14
N ASP A 579 1.54 4.06 -10.23
CA ASP A 579 0.28 4.78 -10.36
C ASP A 579 -0.44 5.06 -9.04
N ASP A 580 0.00 4.45 -7.93
CA ASP A 580 -0.68 4.41 -6.64
C ASP A 580 -2.08 3.76 -6.69
N ASP A 581 -2.29 2.82 -7.62
CA ASP A 581 -3.54 2.06 -7.73
C ASP A 581 -3.44 0.70 -7.02
N PHE A 582 -4.40 0.43 -6.14
CA PHE A 582 -4.49 -0.86 -5.45
C PHE A 582 -4.85 -2.00 -6.42
N ASN A 583 -5.53 -1.70 -7.52
CA ASN A 583 -5.87 -2.68 -8.55
C ASN A 583 -4.63 -3.29 -9.22
N THR A 584 -3.53 -2.53 -9.30
CA THR A 584 -2.25 -3.00 -9.82
C THR A 584 -1.67 -4.17 -9.00
N ILE A 585 -1.98 -4.24 -7.70
CA ILE A 585 -1.59 -5.39 -6.86
C ILE A 585 -2.30 -6.66 -7.32
N MET A 586 -3.58 -6.58 -7.64
CA MET A 586 -4.35 -7.73 -8.14
C MET A 586 -3.75 -8.26 -9.44
N LEU A 587 -3.49 -7.38 -10.41
CA LEU A 587 -2.83 -7.74 -11.68
C LEU A 587 -1.44 -8.38 -11.46
N ALA A 588 -0.69 -7.89 -10.47
CA ALA A 588 0.60 -8.45 -10.13
C ALA A 588 0.50 -9.83 -9.46
N ILE A 589 -0.54 -10.08 -8.65
CA ILE A 589 -0.82 -11.41 -8.09
C ILE A 589 -1.18 -12.39 -9.21
N GLU A 590 -1.99 -11.98 -10.19
CA GLU A 590 -2.36 -12.79 -11.35
C GLU A 590 -1.14 -13.23 -12.16
N GLU A 591 -0.27 -12.28 -12.53
CA GLU A 591 0.99 -12.57 -13.22
C GLU A 591 1.91 -13.46 -12.36
N GLY A 592 1.96 -13.25 -11.04
CA GLY A 592 2.72 -14.09 -10.10
C GLY A 592 2.27 -15.55 -10.10
N LYS A 593 0.95 -15.80 -10.08
CA LYS A 593 0.38 -17.15 -10.19
C LYS A 593 0.72 -17.80 -11.54
N ALA A 594 0.61 -17.03 -12.61
CA ALA A 594 0.90 -17.51 -13.97
C ALA A 594 2.36 -17.95 -14.13
N ILE A 595 3.28 -17.15 -13.62
CA ILE A 595 4.71 -17.44 -13.67
C ILE A 595 5.03 -18.73 -12.93
N PHE A 596 4.44 -18.94 -11.76
CA PHE A 596 4.62 -20.19 -11.02
C PHE A 596 4.13 -21.40 -11.84
N TYR A 597 2.96 -21.29 -12.46
CA TYR A 597 2.39 -22.36 -13.29
C TYR A 597 3.30 -22.68 -14.50
N ASN A 598 3.78 -21.65 -15.20
CA ASN A 598 4.73 -21.82 -16.30
C ASN A 598 6.04 -22.47 -15.82
N ILE A 599 6.52 -22.08 -14.63
CA ILE A 599 7.69 -22.70 -14.01
C ILE A 599 7.45 -24.19 -13.74
N GLN A 600 6.27 -24.56 -13.24
CA GLN A 600 5.92 -25.95 -13.00
C GLN A 600 5.86 -26.77 -14.30
N ASN A 601 5.31 -26.20 -15.38
CA ASN A 601 5.19 -26.90 -16.68
C ASN A 601 6.55 -27.20 -17.31
N PHE A 602 7.49 -26.24 -17.32
CA PHE A 602 8.81 -26.55 -17.87
C PHE A 602 9.64 -27.44 -16.94
N VAL A 603 9.48 -27.35 -15.61
CA VAL A 603 10.15 -28.28 -14.68
C VAL A 603 9.63 -29.70 -14.88
N ARG A 604 8.32 -29.89 -15.11
CA ARG A 604 7.74 -31.18 -15.50
C ARG A 604 8.42 -31.73 -16.75
N PHE A 605 8.53 -30.91 -17.79
CA PHE A 605 9.23 -31.26 -19.04
C PHE A 605 10.68 -31.69 -18.76
N GLN A 606 11.49 -30.83 -18.16
CA GLN A 606 12.92 -31.10 -17.91
C GLN A 606 13.16 -32.32 -17.03
N LEU A 607 12.31 -32.56 -16.03
CA LEU A 607 12.39 -33.74 -15.17
C LEU A 607 12.07 -35.03 -15.94
N SER A 608 11.05 -35.02 -16.79
CA SER A 608 10.71 -36.20 -17.59
C SER A 608 11.81 -36.59 -18.56
N THR A 609 12.48 -35.62 -19.19
CA THR A 609 13.61 -35.86 -20.09
C THR A 609 14.82 -36.40 -19.32
N SER A 610 15.14 -35.80 -18.18
CA SER A 610 16.24 -36.25 -17.31
C SER A 610 16.01 -37.67 -16.77
N ILE A 611 14.80 -37.96 -16.28
CA ILE A 611 14.43 -39.29 -15.77
C ILE A 611 14.43 -40.32 -16.90
N ALA A 612 13.93 -39.96 -18.09
CA ALA A 612 13.95 -40.84 -19.26
C ALA A 612 15.39 -41.20 -19.66
N ALA A 613 16.28 -40.20 -19.76
CA ALA A 613 17.68 -40.42 -20.13
C ALA A 613 18.43 -41.30 -19.12
N LEU A 614 18.31 -41.01 -17.82
CA LEU A 614 18.93 -41.79 -16.76
C LEU A 614 18.39 -43.23 -16.73
N SER A 615 17.07 -43.39 -16.84
CA SER A 615 16.43 -44.71 -16.81
C SER A 615 16.74 -45.54 -18.06
N LEU A 616 16.84 -44.91 -19.23
CA LEU A 616 17.23 -45.57 -20.48
C LEU A 616 18.63 -46.22 -20.35
N ILE A 617 19.58 -45.51 -19.75
CA ILE A 617 20.94 -46.01 -19.53
C ILE A 617 20.95 -47.10 -18.44
N ALA A 618 20.18 -46.90 -17.36
CA ALA A 618 20.03 -47.90 -16.32
C ALA A 618 19.47 -49.23 -16.85
N ILE A 619 18.40 -49.16 -17.66
CA ILE A 619 17.75 -50.32 -18.27
C ILE A 619 18.68 -50.99 -19.29
N SER A 620 19.36 -50.23 -20.14
CA SER A 620 20.33 -50.79 -21.08
C SER A 620 21.46 -51.54 -20.35
N THR A 621 21.98 -50.95 -19.27
CA THR A 621 22.99 -51.60 -18.42
C THR A 621 22.45 -52.89 -17.79
N LEU A 622 21.22 -52.86 -17.26
CA LEU A 622 20.57 -54.02 -16.64
C LEU A 622 20.34 -55.17 -17.63
N LEU A 623 19.93 -54.85 -18.87
CA LEU A 623 19.62 -55.83 -19.91
C LEU A 623 20.85 -56.29 -20.70
N HIS A 624 22.07 -55.89 -20.31
CA HIS A 624 23.31 -56.14 -21.04
C HIS A 624 23.32 -55.62 -22.49
N ILE A 625 22.53 -54.59 -22.75
CA ILE A 625 22.48 -53.92 -24.04
C ILE A 625 23.63 -52.88 -24.07
N PRO A 626 24.23 -52.60 -25.24
CA PRO A 626 25.14 -51.48 -25.40
C PRO A 626 24.47 -50.15 -25.08
N ASN A 627 25.22 -49.15 -24.63
CA ASN A 627 24.64 -47.87 -24.27
C ASN A 627 24.01 -47.20 -25.51
N PRO A 628 22.71 -46.86 -25.48
CA PRO A 628 22.01 -46.32 -26.64
C PRO A 628 22.44 -44.89 -26.99
N LEU A 629 22.96 -44.15 -26.00
CA LEU A 629 23.38 -42.76 -26.14
C LEU A 629 24.80 -42.58 -25.58
N ASN A 630 25.59 -41.77 -26.28
CA ASN A 630 26.92 -41.35 -25.83
C ASN A 630 26.83 -40.19 -24.83
N ALA A 631 27.84 -40.07 -23.97
CA ALA A 631 27.96 -38.98 -22.99
C ALA A 631 27.77 -37.58 -23.60
N MET A 632 28.40 -37.33 -24.76
CA MET A 632 28.26 -36.07 -25.49
C MET A 632 26.85 -35.82 -26.03
N GLN A 633 26.12 -36.86 -26.42
CA GLN A 633 24.74 -36.75 -26.91
C GLN A 633 23.79 -36.38 -25.77
N ILE A 634 23.99 -36.95 -24.58
CA ILE A 634 23.20 -36.63 -23.38
C ILE A 634 23.43 -35.18 -22.97
N LEU A 635 24.68 -34.70 -22.99
CA LEU A 635 24.99 -33.29 -22.76
C LEU A 635 24.29 -32.38 -23.78
N TRP A 636 24.24 -32.81 -25.05
CA TRP A 636 23.59 -32.08 -26.12
C TRP A 636 22.07 -31.97 -25.93
N ILE A 637 21.43 -33.05 -25.45
CA ILE A 637 20.00 -33.06 -25.08
C ILE A 637 19.77 -32.01 -24.00
N ASN A 638 20.45 -32.13 -22.86
CA ASN A 638 20.19 -31.30 -21.69
C ASN A 638 20.46 -29.80 -21.89
N ILE A 639 21.46 -29.43 -22.71
CA ILE A 639 21.86 -28.03 -22.88
C ILE A 639 21.18 -27.39 -24.09
N ILE A 640 21.21 -28.06 -25.25
CA ILE A 640 20.80 -27.46 -26.53
C ILE A 640 19.36 -27.79 -26.87
N MET A 641 18.91 -29.03 -26.63
CA MET A 641 17.58 -29.47 -27.05
C MET A 641 16.52 -29.10 -26.02
N ASP A 642 16.80 -29.26 -24.72
CA ASP A 642 15.84 -28.98 -23.65
C ASP A 642 15.66 -27.47 -23.39
N GLY A 643 16.74 -26.69 -23.57
CA GLY A 643 16.77 -25.26 -23.21
C GLY A 643 15.71 -24.42 -23.92
N PRO A 644 15.67 -24.37 -25.28
CA PRO A 644 14.70 -23.56 -26.01
C PRO A 644 13.22 -23.95 -25.80
N PRO A 645 12.82 -25.24 -25.78
CA PRO A 645 11.47 -25.66 -25.42
C PRO A 645 11.10 -25.30 -23.98
N ALA A 646 12.00 -25.53 -23.02
CA ALA A 646 11.76 -25.17 -21.61
C ALA A 646 11.55 -23.65 -21.45
N GLN A 647 12.35 -22.85 -22.17
CA GLN A 647 12.16 -21.40 -22.21
C GLN A 647 10.82 -21.02 -22.84
N SER A 648 10.40 -21.70 -23.91
CA SER A 648 9.13 -21.43 -24.58
C SER A 648 7.93 -21.72 -23.67
N LEU A 649 7.97 -22.82 -22.91
CA LEU A 649 6.99 -23.15 -21.86
C LEU A 649 6.98 -22.11 -20.74
N GLY A 650 8.15 -21.57 -20.39
CA GLY A 650 8.28 -20.50 -19.42
C GLY A 650 7.56 -19.18 -19.80
N VAL A 651 7.30 -18.94 -21.09
CA VAL A 651 6.76 -17.67 -21.61
C VAL A 651 5.29 -17.78 -22.03
N GLU A 652 4.68 -18.96 -21.84
CA GLU A 652 3.31 -19.25 -22.24
C GLU A 652 2.30 -18.24 -21.63
N PRO A 653 1.25 -17.83 -22.37
CA PRO A 653 0.24 -16.93 -21.82
C PRO A 653 -0.50 -17.57 -20.65
N VAL A 654 -0.98 -16.70 -19.76
CA VAL A 654 -1.70 -17.08 -18.54
C VAL A 654 -3.03 -17.74 -18.90
N ASP A 655 -3.31 -18.89 -18.28
CA ASP A 655 -4.64 -19.49 -18.32
C ASP A 655 -5.61 -18.64 -17.48
N PRO A 656 -6.72 -18.13 -18.05
CA PRO A 656 -7.70 -17.32 -17.33
C PRO A 656 -8.23 -17.97 -16.04
N ASP A 657 -8.28 -19.30 -15.99
CA ASP A 657 -8.83 -20.02 -14.85
C ASP A 657 -7.91 -19.93 -13.62
N ILE A 658 -6.60 -19.73 -13.80
CA ILE A 658 -5.60 -19.59 -12.71
C ILE A 658 -5.92 -18.38 -11.83
N ILE A 659 -6.54 -17.35 -12.39
CA ILE A 659 -6.90 -16.12 -11.67
C ILE A 659 -7.89 -16.43 -10.54
N SER A 660 -8.85 -17.31 -10.81
CA SER A 660 -9.91 -17.71 -9.87
C SER A 660 -9.44 -18.69 -8.79
N GLN A 661 -8.28 -19.32 -8.97
CA GLN A 661 -7.76 -20.31 -8.04
C GLN A 661 -7.24 -19.65 -6.75
N PRO A 662 -7.36 -20.32 -5.59
CA PRO A 662 -6.80 -19.82 -4.34
C PRO A 662 -5.27 -19.72 -4.39
N PRO A 663 -4.63 -18.91 -3.52
CA PRO A 663 -3.18 -18.86 -3.42
C PRO A 663 -2.61 -20.24 -3.14
N ARG A 664 -1.46 -20.54 -3.77
CA ARG A 664 -0.76 -21.80 -3.58
C ARG A 664 -0.44 -22.02 -2.11
N ASN A 665 -0.62 -23.26 -1.66
CA ASN A 665 -0.09 -23.68 -0.36
C ASN A 665 1.43 -23.89 -0.46
N VAL A 666 2.21 -22.97 0.09
CA VAL A 666 3.68 -23.00 0.07
C VAL A 666 4.30 -24.22 0.77
N ARG A 667 3.54 -24.95 1.59
CA ARG A 667 3.98 -26.21 2.20
C ARG A 667 3.94 -27.39 1.24
N GLN A 668 3.15 -27.29 0.17
CA GLN A 668 3.14 -28.33 -0.85
C GLN A 668 4.46 -28.26 -1.64
N PRO A 669 5.12 -29.39 -1.88
CA PRO A 669 6.31 -29.44 -2.71
C PRO A 669 6.00 -28.95 -4.12
N MET A 670 7.02 -28.47 -4.84
CA MET A 670 6.85 -28.09 -6.24
C MET A 670 6.54 -29.30 -7.14
N ILE A 671 7.12 -30.45 -6.81
CA ILE A 671 6.78 -31.74 -7.41
C ILE A 671 5.64 -32.35 -6.60
N THR A 672 4.41 -32.29 -7.12
CA THR A 672 3.26 -33.03 -6.59
C THR A 672 3.30 -34.49 -7.04
N MET A 673 2.59 -35.38 -6.34
CA MET A 673 2.51 -36.79 -6.74
C MET A 673 1.89 -36.96 -8.13
N ASP A 674 0.92 -36.12 -8.48
CA ASP A 674 0.32 -36.09 -9.82
C ASP A 674 1.33 -35.69 -10.89
N LEU A 675 2.22 -34.74 -10.58
CA LEU A 675 3.31 -34.36 -11.48
C LEU A 675 4.30 -35.52 -11.65
N ILE A 676 4.66 -36.24 -10.58
CA ILE A 676 5.52 -37.43 -10.67
C ILE A 676 4.87 -38.50 -11.55
N TYR A 677 3.59 -38.78 -11.35
CA TYR A 677 2.86 -39.77 -12.13
C TYR A 677 2.90 -39.45 -13.63
N ASN A 678 2.63 -38.20 -13.98
CA ASN A 678 2.70 -37.72 -15.35
C ASN A 678 4.12 -37.76 -15.93
N VAL A 679 5.12 -37.37 -15.15
CA VAL A 679 6.54 -37.44 -15.51
C VAL A 679 6.96 -38.87 -15.81
N LEU A 680 6.53 -39.83 -15.00
CA LEU A 680 6.84 -41.25 -15.18
C LEU A 680 6.17 -41.82 -16.44
N ILE A 681 4.92 -41.46 -16.73
CA ILE A 681 4.25 -41.88 -17.97
C ILE A 681 5.02 -41.37 -19.19
N SER A 682 5.31 -40.08 -19.23
CA SER A 682 6.10 -39.48 -20.33
C SER A 682 7.46 -40.17 -20.47
N ALA A 683 8.17 -40.39 -19.36
CA ALA A 683 9.46 -41.04 -19.37
C ALA A 683 9.39 -42.49 -19.90
N ILE A 684 8.38 -43.27 -19.51
CA ILE A 684 8.18 -44.64 -19.99
C ILE A 684 7.94 -44.66 -21.50
N ILE A 685 7.12 -43.73 -22.04
CA ILE A 685 6.86 -43.63 -23.48
C ILE A 685 8.15 -43.32 -24.24
N ILE A 686 8.93 -42.35 -23.76
CA ILE A 686 10.23 -41.98 -24.35
C ILE A 686 11.18 -43.20 -24.33
N ILE A 687 11.29 -43.88 -23.19
CA ILE A 687 12.19 -45.05 -23.04
C ILE A 687 11.78 -46.18 -23.98
N LEU A 688 10.50 -46.58 -23.98
CA LEU A 688 10.03 -47.70 -24.81
C LEU A 688 10.18 -47.41 -26.29
N GLY A 689 9.84 -46.19 -26.73
CA GLY A 689 9.98 -45.78 -28.12
C GLY A 689 11.44 -45.72 -28.58
N THR A 690 12.32 -45.13 -27.77
CA THR A 690 13.75 -45.02 -28.12
C THR A 690 14.47 -46.36 -28.07
N LEU A 691 14.15 -47.21 -27.09
CA LEU A 691 14.72 -48.55 -26.99
C LEU A 691 14.23 -49.46 -28.13
N PHE A 692 12.97 -49.35 -28.53
CA PHE A 692 12.44 -50.09 -29.69
C PHE A 692 13.20 -49.76 -30.98
N VAL A 693 13.39 -48.48 -31.28
CA VAL A 693 14.15 -48.03 -32.47
C VAL A 693 15.61 -48.47 -32.38
N PHE A 694 16.22 -48.39 -31.19
CA PHE A 694 17.60 -48.82 -31.00
C PHE A 694 17.78 -50.33 -31.25
N ILE A 695 16.89 -51.16 -30.70
CA ILE A 695 16.93 -52.62 -30.91
C ILE A 695 16.69 -52.96 -32.39
N GLN A 696 15.78 -52.25 -33.05
CA GLN A 696 15.46 -52.48 -34.46
C GLN A 696 16.64 -52.14 -35.39
N GLU A 697 17.35 -51.02 -35.16
CA GLU A 697 18.51 -50.65 -35.98
C GLU A 697 19.74 -51.51 -35.67
N MET A 698 19.87 -52.06 -34.46
CA MET A 698 20.92 -53.03 -34.10
C MET A 698 20.68 -54.45 -34.66
N SER A 699 20.27 -54.59 -35.93
CA SER A 699 20.07 -55.91 -36.57
C SER A 699 21.35 -56.75 -36.64
N ASP A 700 22.52 -56.09 -36.64
CA ASP A 700 23.82 -56.70 -36.87
C ASP A 700 24.63 -56.90 -35.56
N ASN A 701 24.02 -56.66 -34.39
CA ASN A 701 24.65 -56.71 -33.04
C ASN A 701 25.93 -55.83 -32.87
N VAL A 702 26.18 -54.90 -33.78
CA VAL A 702 27.29 -53.93 -33.70
C VAL A 702 26.72 -52.53 -33.59
N VAL A 703 27.13 -51.77 -32.58
CA VAL A 703 26.73 -50.36 -32.44
C VAL A 703 27.50 -49.51 -33.44
N THR A 704 26.81 -48.99 -34.45
CA THR A 704 27.38 -48.04 -35.41
C THR A 704 27.09 -46.58 -35.01
N PRO A 705 27.88 -45.61 -35.51
CA PRO A 705 27.56 -44.19 -35.36
C PRO A 705 26.17 -43.82 -35.90
N ARG A 706 25.67 -44.57 -36.89
CA ARG A 706 24.32 -44.39 -37.43
C ARG A 706 23.26 -44.75 -36.38
N ASP A 707 23.41 -45.87 -35.67
CA ASP A 707 22.41 -46.34 -34.70
C ASP A 707 22.28 -45.36 -33.53
N THR A 708 23.42 -44.92 -32.98
CA THR A 708 23.43 -43.91 -31.91
C THR A 708 22.87 -42.56 -32.37
N THR A 709 23.00 -42.19 -33.65
CA THR A 709 22.42 -40.96 -34.20
C THR A 709 20.91 -41.10 -34.41
N MET A 710 20.43 -42.26 -34.89
CA MET A 710 19.02 -42.56 -35.06
C MET A 710 18.29 -42.60 -33.70
N THR A 711 18.88 -43.23 -32.70
CA THR A 711 18.33 -43.26 -31.33
C THR A 711 18.31 -41.87 -30.70
N PHE A 712 19.40 -41.10 -30.85
CA PHE A 712 19.42 -39.70 -30.42
C PHE A 712 18.32 -38.86 -31.09
N THR A 713 18.17 -38.98 -32.41
CA THR A 713 17.13 -38.24 -33.16
C THR A 713 15.72 -38.65 -32.73
N CYS A 714 15.51 -39.95 -32.50
CA CYS A 714 14.25 -40.47 -32.00
C CYS A 714 13.93 -39.93 -30.59
N PHE A 715 14.91 -39.91 -29.70
CA PHE A 715 14.77 -39.35 -28.35
C PHE A 715 14.34 -37.88 -28.42
N VAL A 716 15.00 -37.08 -29.26
CA VAL A 716 14.65 -35.67 -29.49
C VAL A 716 13.21 -35.50 -29.99
N PHE A 717 12.73 -36.33 -30.92
CA PHE A 717 11.36 -36.24 -31.39
C PHE A 717 10.32 -36.55 -30.30
N PHE A 718 10.57 -37.57 -29.48
CA PHE A 718 9.72 -37.86 -28.34
C PHE A 718 9.75 -36.73 -27.31
N ASP A 719 10.92 -36.12 -27.11
CA ASP A 719 11.07 -34.99 -26.21
C ASP A 719 10.30 -33.75 -26.69
N MET A 720 10.35 -33.44 -27.99
CA MET A 720 9.50 -32.39 -28.58
C MET A 720 8.00 -32.66 -28.38
N PHE A 721 7.56 -33.91 -28.53
CA PHE A 721 6.16 -34.28 -28.28
C PHE A 721 5.79 -34.13 -26.81
N ASN A 722 6.70 -34.51 -25.91
CA ASN A 722 6.53 -34.34 -24.47
C ASN A 722 6.46 -32.86 -24.07
N ALA A 723 7.26 -31.97 -24.68
CA ALA A 723 7.15 -30.53 -24.49
C ALA A 723 5.74 -30.01 -24.85
N LEU A 724 5.17 -30.48 -25.96
CA LEU A 724 3.80 -30.12 -26.37
C LEU A 724 2.76 -30.65 -25.37
N SER A 725 2.93 -31.87 -24.87
CA SER A 725 2.04 -32.45 -23.86
C SER A 725 2.12 -31.70 -22.53
N CYS A 726 3.24 -31.06 -22.21
CA CYS A 726 3.39 -30.29 -20.98
C CYS A 726 2.73 -28.89 -21.02
N ARG A 727 2.22 -28.44 -22.18
CA ARG A 727 1.53 -27.15 -22.33
C ARG A 727 0.15 -27.11 -21.67
N SER A 728 -0.54 -28.25 -21.59
CA SER A 728 -1.89 -28.37 -21.00
C SER A 728 -1.87 -29.37 -19.85
N GLN A 729 -2.32 -28.96 -18.66
CA GLN A 729 -2.62 -29.89 -17.57
C GLN A 729 -3.96 -30.60 -17.77
N VAL A 730 -4.79 -30.16 -18.72
CA VAL A 730 -6.06 -30.80 -19.05
C VAL A 730 -5.84 -31.83 -20.16
N CYS A 731 -5.82 -33.10 -19.75
CA CYS A 731 -6.27 -34.26 -20.54
C CYS A 731 -7.16 -35.10 -19.63
#